data_AF-H0Z5Y0-F1
#
_entry.id   AF-H0Z5Y0-F1
#
_cell.length_a   1.000
_cell.length_b   1.000
_cell.length_c   1.000
_cell.angle_alpha   90.00
_cell.angle_beta   90.00
_cell.angle_gamma   90.00
#
_symmetry.space_group_name_H-M   'P 1'
#
loop_
_entity.id
_entity.type
_entity.pdbx_description
1 polymer ?
#
loop_
_entity_poly.entity_id
_entity_poly.type
_entity_poly.pdbx_seq_one_letter_code
_entity_poly.pdbx_strand_id
1 'polypeptide(L)'
;MAKGVQGCSWTMLLLFCAIQELGSWAMHTAVEGPGLGEPGDPALLASGRVKRGWVWNQFFVVEEYTGTEPLYVGKIHSDSDEGDGSIKYTISGEGAGTIFLIDEITGDIHATERLDREQKTFYTLRAQARDRQTDQLLEPESEFIIKVQDINDSEPRFLEGPYIGSVAELSPVGTSVMQVMASDADDPTYGSSARVVYSVLEGEQHFTVDSKTGVIRTAVADLDRETQDRYEVVIRATDMAGQLGGLSGSTTVTIVVTDVNDNPPRFPQKMYQFSIVETAPVGTAIGRVKAEDSDVGENTDMTYQVKDEEGVEMFKVTTDSNTQEAVITVQKPLDYESKKVHTVVVEALNKFVDPRFVDLGTFRDQTIVRVSVLDVDEPPEFRPPSNLMEVQEDAHVGSVVGVVTALDPDTANHPVRYAIDRSTDAERIFDIDAKTGAIVTGKVLDRETAGWHNITVLAMEADNHSQVSRASLRIRILDVNDNPPELATPYEAAVCEDAKPGQLIQTISVVDRDEPQSGHRFYFTLAPEATNNHHFSLLDIQDNTAAVHTQRVGFNRQEQDVYLLPILVVDSGPPALSSTGTLTIRVCGCDSSGAIQSCNSTAYVVSATLSPGALIALLVCVLILVVLVLLILTLKRHHKSHLTSEDDEDMRDNVIKYNDEGGGEQDTEAYDMSALRSLYDFSEIKAGDGGGGPGEGGPGRNPASELHALPQWVQSPDLDFSVFRDYICRKVEQADEDLSVPPYDSFQTYAFEGSDSPVPSLSSINTWSSGSEQDFSYLGGWGPRFRQLAALYAGRRGDEDSEES
;
A
#
# COMPACT_ATOMS: atom_id res chain seq x y z
N MET A 1 -49.82 -4.70 -32.07
CA MET A 1 -50.83 -4.10 -32.98
C MET A 1 -50.31 -4.21 -34.42
N ALA A 2 -51.18 -4.26 -35.46
CA ALA A 2 -50.86 -4.21 -36.91
C ALA A 2 -49.84 -5.26 -37.45
N LYS A 3 -50.23 -6.20 -38.34
CA LYS A 3 -50.29 -6.09 -39.83
C LYS A 3 -48.94 -5.73 -40.49
N GLY A 4 -48.45 -6.41 -41.53
CA GLY A 4 -48.90 -7.58 -42.31
C GLY A 4 -47.88 -7.88 -43.44
N VAL A 5 -47.68 -9.09 -43.98
CA VAL A 5 -48.53 -9.92 -44.90
C VAL A 5 -47.80 -10.09 -46.26
N GLN A 6 -47.49 -11.36 -46.63
CA GLN A 6 -47.11 -11.86 -47.99
C GLN A 6 -45.82 -11.27 -48.64
N GLY A 7 -45.18 -11.92 -49.63
CA GLY A 7 -45.35 -13.30 -50.14
C GLY A 7 -44.82 -13.51 -51.58
N CYS A 8 -44.57 -14.77 -51.94
CA CYS A 8 -44.25 -15.31 -53.28
C CYS A 8 -42.84 -15.10 -53.88
N SER A 9 -42.39 -16.18 -54.55
CA SER A 9 -41.19 -16.32 -55.39
C SER A 9 -41.47 -15.86 -56.84
N TRP A 10 -40.43 -15.53 -57.63
CA TRP A 10 -40.16 -16.17 -58.94
C TRP A 10 -38.78 -15.78 -59.53
N THR A 11 -38.45 -16.39 -60.67
CA THR A 11 -37.11 -16.61 -61.24
C THR A 11 -36.54 -15.54 -62.22
N MET A 12 -35.21 -15.59 -62.40
CA MET A 12 -34.44 -15.42 -63.67
C MET A 12 -33.99 -14.03 -64.22
N LEU A 13 -32.65 -13.93 -64.36
CA LEU A 13 -31.83 -13.46 -65.52
C LEU A 13 -31.61 -11.96 -65.89
N LEU A 14 -30.32 -11.68 -66.20
CA LEU A 14 -29.73 -10.79 -67.25
C LEU A 14 -29.36 -9.28 -67.01
N LEU A 15 -28.04 -9.08 -66.84
CA LEU A 15 -27.10 -8.29 -67.70
C LEU A 15 -26.84 -6.77 -67.48
N PHE A 16 -25.67 -6.35 -68.02
CA PHE A 16 -25.03 -5.01 -68.11
C PHE A 16 -24.38 -4.46 -66.81
N CYS A 17 -23.22 -3.77 -66.82
CA CYS A 17 -22.25 -3.32 -67.85
C CYS A 17 -20.80 -3.56 -67.29
N ALA A 18 -19.72 -3.91 -68.02
CA ALA A 18 -19.07 -3.41 -69.25
C ALA A 18 -17.87 -2.46 -68.96
N ILE A 19 -16.88 -2.39 -69.90
CA ILE A 19 -15.60 -1.61 -69.86
C ILE A 19 -14.49 -2.30 -68.99
N GLN A 20 -13.21 -2.48 -69.37
CA GLN A 20 -12.44 -2.23 -70.62
C GLN A 20 -11.21 -3.20 -70.80
N GLU A 21 -10.56 -3.13 -71.98
CA GLU A 21 -9.12 -3.19 -72.36
C GLU A 21 -7.98 -3.66 -71.38
N LEU A 22 -6.84 -4.26 -71.79
CA LEU A 22 -6.15 -4.63 -73.07
C LEU A 22 -5.30 -5.92 -72.82
N GLY A 23 -4.82 -6.74 -73.77
CA GLY A 23 -4.99 -6.76 -75.24
C GLY A 23 -3.89 -7.61 -75.94
N SER A 24 -4.23 -8.23 -77.09
CA SER A 24 -3.31 -8.96 -78.02
C SER A 24 -2.63 -10.25 -77.50
N TRP A 25 -2.31 -11.28 -78.29
CA TRP A 25 -2.46 -11.61 -79.73
C TRP A 25 -2.28 -13.14 -79.88
N ALA A 26 -2.68 -13.89 -80.92
CA ALA A 26 -3.49 -13.65 -82.12
C ALA A 26 -3.95 -15.03 -82.68
N MET A 27 -4.81 -15.06 -83.70
CA MET A 27 -5.12 -16.29 -84.47
C MET A 27 -5.38 -15.99 -85.95
N HIS A 28 -5.10 -16.95 -86.84
CA HIS A 28 -5.20 -16.80 -88.30
C HIS A 28 -6.63 -16.63 -88.82
N THR A 29 -6.76 -15.83 -89.87
CA THR A 29 -7.81 -15.99 -90.90
C THR A 29 -7.17 -16.00 -92.29
N ALA A 30 -7.82 -16.65 -93.24
CA ALA A 30 -7.43 -16.69 -94.65
C ALA A 30 -8.67 -16.61 -95.54
N VAL A 31 -8.68 -15.68 -96.49
CA VAL A 31 -9.71 -15.54 -97.54
C VAL A 31 -9.01 -15.10 -98.83
N GLU A 32 -9.52 -15.56 -99.97
CA GLU A 32 -8.99 -15.32 -101.31
C GLU A 32 -9.30 -13.90 -101.82
N GLY A 33 -8.64 -13.50 -102.92
CA GLY A 33 -8.98 -12.30 -103.69
C GLY A 33 -8.44 -12.36 -105.13
N PRO A 34 -9.29 -12.20 -106.17
CA PRO A 34 -8.84 -12.12 -107.56
C PRO A 34 -8.83 -10.68 -108.11
N GLY A 35 -7.81 -10.34 -108.90
CA GLY A 35 -7.73 -9.07 -109.65
C GLY A 35 -6.65 -9.14 -110.73
N LEU A 36 -6.99 -8.82 -111.98
CA LEU A 36 -6.09 -8.95 -113.14
C LEU A 36 -5.31 -7.67 -113.46
N GLY A 37 -4.11 -7.84 -114.00
CA GLY A 37 -3.31 -6.80 -114.67
C GLY A 37 -2.21 -7.43 -115.54
N GLU A 38 -2.24 -7.16 -116.84
CA GLU A 38 -1.29 -7.62 -117.88
C GLU A 38 -0.68 -6.41 -118.61
N PRO A 39 0.37 -6.58 -119.46
CA PRO A 39 1.47 -7.55 -119.43
C PRO A 39 2.86 -6.88 -119.61
N GLY A 40 3.97 -7.64 -119.63
CA GLY A 40 5.32 -7.05 -119.82
C GLY A 40 6.48 -8.03 -120.07
N ASP A 41 6.44 -8.74 -121.20
CA ASP A 41 7.49 -9.57 -121.85
C ASP A 41 8.20 -10.73 -121.07
N PRO A 42 8.70 -11.78 -121.77
CA PRO A 42 9.10 -13.05 -121.15
C PRO A 42 10.62 -13.37 -121.15
N ALA A 43 10.97 -14.40 -120.36
CA ALA A 43 12.29 -15.03 -120.18
C ALA A 43 13.33 -14.16 -119.45
N LEU A 44 13.99 -14.66 -118.39
CA LEU A 44 14.76 -15.92 -118.37
C LEU A 44 14.87 -16.56 -116.96
N LEU A 45 15.17 -17.87 -116.98
CA LEU A 45 15.76 -18.71 -115.92
C LEU A 45 14.92 -18.99 -114.66
N ALA A 46 14.89 -20.27 -114.29
CA ALA A 46 14.28 -20.75 -113.07
C ALA A 46 15.21 -20.56 -111.86
N SER A 47 14.63 -20.19 -110.72
CA SER A 47 15.22 -20.41 -109.40
C SER A 47 14.29 -21.32 -108.59
N GLY A 48 14.84 -22.08 -107.64
CA GLY A 48 14.19 -23.25 -107.06
C GLY A 48 12.94 -22.95 -106.23
N ARG A 49 12.03 -23.93 -106.15
CA ARG A 49 10.97 -23.96 -105.13
C ARG A 49 11.63 -24.18 -103.76
N VAL A 50 11.78 -23.11 -102.96
CA VAL A 50 12.19 -23.25 -101.56
C VAL A 50 11.08 -23.95 -100.77
N LYS A 51 11.33 -25.21 -100.40
CA LYS A 51 10.46 -26.02 -99.57
C LYS A 51 10.43 -25.41 -98.16
N ARG A 52 9.28 -24.90 -97.70
CA ARG A 52 9.12 -24.51 -96.29
C ARG A 52 9.01 -25.79 -95.45
N GLY A 53 10.07 -26.10 -94.71
CA GLY A 53 10.10 -27.27 -93.84
C GLY A 53 9.15 -27.14 -92.66
N TRP A 54 8.50 -28.24 -92.29
CA TRP A 54 7.87 -28.39 -90.98
C TRP A 54 8.96 -28.73 -89.97
N VAL A 55 9.20 -27.87 -88.99
CA VAL A 55 10.20 -28.11 -87.95
C VAL A 55 9.53 -28.83 -86.78
N TRP A 56 9.62 -30.17 -86.78
CA TRP A 56 9.34 -30.99 -85.61
C TRP A 56 10.66 -31.22 -84.84
N ASN A 57 11.09 -30.21 -84.08
CA ASN A 57 12.33 -30.25 -83.30
C ASN A 57 12.16 -30.89 -81.91
N GLN A 58 11.11 -31.68 -81.70
CA GLN A 58 10.90 -32.42 -80.46
C GLN A 58 10.35 -33.84 -80.70
N PHE A 59 10.96 -34.83 -80.06
CA PHE A 59 10.39 -36.16 -79.82
C PHE A 59 9.96 -36.27 -78.35
N PHE A 60 9.17 -37.29 -78.04
CA PHE A 60 8.66 -37.56 -76.71
C PHE A 60 8.89 -39.02 -76.34
N VAL A 61 9.35 -39.27 -75.11
CA VAL A 61 9.59 -40.62 -74.56
C VAL A 61 8.97 -40.68 -73.18
N VAL A 62 8.10 -41.65 -72.92
CA VAL A 62 7.54 -41.88 -71.57
C VAL A 62 8.62 -42.50 -70.68
N GLU A 63 8.73 -42.01 -69.45
CA GLU A 63 9.69 -42.53 -68.47
C GLU A 63 9.31 -43.91 -67.90
N GLU A 64 10.25 -44.53 -67.17
CA GLU A 64 10.15 -45.85 -66.52
C GLU A 64 9.45 -46.94 -67.37
N TYR A 65 9.65 -46.86 -68.68
CA TYR A 65 8.91 -47.66 -69.65
C TYR A 65 9.15 -49.17 -69.46
N THR A 66 8.11 -49.90 -69.06
CA THR A 66 8.18 -51.31 -68.66
C THR A 66 8.12 -52.33 -69.82
N GLY A 67 8.21 -51.88 -71.07
CA GLY A 67 8.18 -52.75 -72.25
C GLY A 67 9.55 -53.36 -72.62
N THR A 68 9.68 -53.78 -73.88
CA THR A 68 10.94 -54.36 -74.39
C THR A 68 11.91 -53.28 -74.85
N GLU A 69 13.05 -53.17 -74.19
CA GLU A 69 14.20 -52.38 -74.63
C GLU A 69 14.83 -52.98 -75.92
N PRO A 70 15.38 -52.15 -76.84
CA PRO A 70 15.43 -50.69 -76.78
C PRO A 70 14.14 -50.04 -77.29
N LEU A 71 13.69 -48.99 -76.59
CA LEU A 71 12.43 -48.28 -76.87
C LEU A 71 12.58 -47.36 -78.09
N TYR A 72 11.82 -47.61 -79.16
CA TYR A 72 11.77 -46.71 -80.32
C TYR A 72 11.21 -45.33 -79.95
N VAL A 73 11.99 -44.29 -80.21
CA VAL A 73 11.68 -42.87 -79.89
C VAL A 73 11.09 -42.14 -81.09
N GLY A 74 11.58 -42.45 -82.29
CA GLY A 74 11.25 -41.71 -83.51
C GLY A 74 12.23 -42.00 -84.63
N LYS A 75 12.11 -41.27 -85.74
CA LYS A 75 12.92 -41.44 -86.94
C LYS A 75 13.34 -40.09 -87.49
N ILE A 76 14.58 -39.98 -87.93
CA ILE A 76 15.10 -38.84 -88.70
C ILE A 76 15.40 -39.31 -90.12
N HIS A 77 15.08 -38.48 -91.11
CA HIS A 77 15.14 -38.80 -92.53
C HIS A 77 15.33 -37.52 -93.35
N SER A 78 16.26 -37.54 -94.31
CA SER A 78 16.44 -36.46 -95.31
C SER A 78 15.50 -36.70 -96.49
N ASP A 79 14.99 -35.66 -97.14
CA ASP A 79 14.24 -35.83 -98.39
C ASP A 79 15.13 -36.09 -99.62
N SER A 80 16.44 -36.26 -99.42
CA SER A 80 17.40 -36.80 -100.39
C SER A 80 17.57 -38.33 -100.29
N ASP A 81 16.93 -38.99 -99.32
CA ASP A 81 17.00 -40.45 -99.12
C ASP A 81 15.92 -41.18 -99.94
N GLU A 82 16.32 -41.84 -101.03
CA GLU A 82 15.41 -42.65 -101.86
C GLU A 82 15.10 -44.04 -101.26
N GLY A 83 15.61 -44.36 -100.05
CA GLY A 83 15.40 -45.65 -99.38
C GLY A 83 16.32 -46.78 -99.87
N ASP A 84 17.35 -46.47 -100.66
CA ASP A 84 18.39 -47.41 -101.10
C ASP A 84 19.51 -47.60 -100.06
N GLY A 85 19.48 -46.80 -98.99
CA GLY A 85 20.52 -46.75 -97.95
C GLY A 85 21.79 -46.02 -98.40
N SER A 86 21.74 -45.18 -99.43
CA SER A 86 22.87 -44.31 -99.82
C SER A 86 23.25 -43.31 -98.73
N ILE A 87 22.29 -42.89 -97.89
CA ILE A 87 22.51 -41.96 -96.78
C ILE A 87 22.93 -42.71 -95.52
N LYS A 88 23.83 -42.09 -94.75
CA LYS A 88 24.22 -42.41 -93.39
C LYS A 88 23.66 -41.35 -92.45
N TYR A 89 22.90 -41.78 -91.44
CA TYR A 89 22.41 -40.93 -90.35
C TYR A 89 23.30 -41.06 -89.11
N THR A 90 23.58 -39.94 -88.44
CA THR A 90 24.26 -39.91 -87.14
C THR A 90 23.60 -38.92 -86.18
N ILE A 91 23.75 -39.16 -84.88
CA ILE A 91 23.37 -38.24 -83.81
C ILE A 91 24.58 -37.86 -82.94
N SER A 92 24.58 -36.62 -82.45
CA SER A 92 25.53 -36.07 -81.48
C SER A 92 24.78 -35.32 -80.37
N GLY A 93 25.48 -34.89 -79.32
CA GLY A 93 24.87 -34.19 -78.18
C GLY A 93 24.65 -35.09 -76.96
N GLU A 94 23.64 -34.79 -76.16
CA GLU A 94 23.45 -35.40 -74.85
C GLU A 94 22.91 -36.85 -74.93
N GLY A 95 23.60 -37.80 -74.30
CA GLY A 95 23.20 -39.21 -74.32
C GLY A 95 23.39 -39.93 -75.66
N ALA A 96 23.88 -39.23 -76.70
CA ALA A 96 24.14 -39.80 -78.02
C ALA A 96 25.20 -40.91 -77.94
N GLY A 97 24.86 -42.12 -78.41
CA GLY A 97 25.76 -43.28 -78.39
C GLY A 97 25.80 -44.03 -77.06
N THR A 98 25.05 -43.62 -76.03
CA THR A 98 24.93 -44.33 -74.74
C THR A 98 23.49 -44.58 -74.33
N ILE A 99 22.69 -43.52 -74.22
CA ILE A 99 21.26 -43.57 -73.87
C ILE A 99 20.40 -43.66 -75.13
N PHE A 100 20.77 -42.90 -76.16
CA PHE A 100 20.09 -42.86 -77.46
C PHE A 100 21.03 -43.39 -78.55
N LEU A 101 20.56 -44.41 -79.28
CA LEU A 101 21.21 -44.94 -80.47
C LEU A 101 20.35 -44.63 -81.70
N ILE A 102 20.99 -44.33 -82.83
CA ILE A 102 20.35 -44.23 -84.14
C ILE A 102 20.83 -45.39 -85.03
N ASP A 103 19.92 -46.02 -85.76
CA ASP A 103 20.31 -46.90 -86.86
C ASP A 103 20.88 -46.05 -87.99
N GLU A 104 22.15 -46.29 -88.36
CA GLU A 104 22.85 -45.47 -89.34
C GLU A 104 22.25 -45.52 -90.76
N ILE A 105 21.44 -46.53 -91.08
CA ILE A 105 20.87 -46.76 -92.41
C ILE A 105 19.40 -46.33 -92.44
N THR A 106 18.62 -46.67 -91.41
CA THR A 106 17.19 -46.35 -91.39
C THR A 106 16.90 -45.00 -90.75
N GLY A 107 17.80 -44.46 -89.92
CA GLY A 107 17.56 -43.23 -89.15
C GLY A 107 16.62 -43.39 -87.96
N ASP A 108 16.29 -44.63 -87.56
CA ASP A 108 15.41 -44.92 -86.42
C ASP A 108 16.17 -44.77 -85.09
N ILE A 109 15.70 -43.87 -84.22
CA ILE A 109 16.26 -43.58 -82.89
C ILE A 109 15.58 -44.44 -81.84
N HIS A 110 16.39 -45.07 -80.99
CA HIS A 110 15.93 -45.88 -79.86
C HIS A 110 16.63 -45.46 -78.56
N ALA A 111 15.90 -45.46 -77.45
CA ALA A 111 16.44 -45.37 -76.10
C ALA A 111 16.84 -46.78 -75.61
N THR A 112 18.08 -46.95 -75.15
CA THR A 112 18.63 -48.23 -74.68
C THR A 112 18.60 -48.41 -73.16
N GLU A 113 18.28 -47.34 -72.44
CA GLU A 113 18.16 -47.31 -70.98
C GLU A 113 16.80 -46.69 -70.61
N ARG A 114 16.32 -46.96 -69.40
CA ARG A 114 15.13 -46.26 -68.88
C ARG A 114 15.47 -44.80 -68.61
N LEU A 115 14.47 -43.94 -68.83
CA LEU A 115 14.55 -42.53 -68.49
C LEU A 115 13.76 -42.29 -67.21
N ASP A 116 14.17 -41.26 -66.48
CA ASP A 116 13.68 -40.77 -65.20
C ASP A 116 13.64 -39.23 -65.35
N ARG A 117 12.45 -38.64 -65.25
CA ARG A 117 12.20 -37.22 -65.54
C ARG A 117 12.60 -36.33 -64.36
N GLU A 118 12.54 -36.85 -63.14
CA GLU A 118 12.97 -36.21 -61.88
C GLU A 118 14.48 -35.98 -61.92
N GLN A 119 15.20 -36.94 -62.49
CA GLN A 119 16.62 -36.84 -62.81
C GLN A 119 16.88 -35.96 -64.04
N LYS A 120 16.14 -36.13 -65.15
CA LYS A 120 16.33 -35.30 -66.36
C LYS A 120 15.10 -35.18 -67.28
N THR A 121 14.49 -33.99 -67.26
CA THR A 121 13.28 -33.64 -68.04
C THR A 121 13.44 -33.64 -69.57
N PHE A 122 14.61 -33.33 -70.13
CA PHE A 122 14.84 -33.36 -71.58
C PHE A 122 16.33 -33.49 -71.94
N TYR A 123 16.61 -33.96 -73.16
CA TYR A 123 17.94 -34.11 -73.74
C TYR A 123 18.04 -33.32 -75.05
N THR A 124 19.10 -32.52 -75.21
CA THR A 124 19.37 -31.81 -76.47
C THR A 124 20.33 -32.61 -77.34
N LEU A 125 19.87 -32.99 -78.52
CA LEU A 125 20.61 -33.79 -79.51
C LEU A 125 20.67 -33.08 -80.86
N ARG A 126 21.57 -33.54 -81.71
CA ARG A 126 21.75 -33.02 -83.07
C ARG A 126 21.87 -34.16 -84.06
N ALA A 127 21.17 -34.04 -85.17
CA ALA A 127 21.19 -35.00 -86.25
C ALA A 127 22.00 -34.49 -87.44
N GLN A 128 22.64 -35.41 -88.15
CA GLN A 128 23.36 -35.12 -89.37
C GLN A 128 23.18 -36.26 -90.39
N ALA A 129 22.95 -35.89 -91.65
CA ALA A 129 22.86 -36.82 -92.77
C ALA A 129 24.05 -36.64 -93.72
N ARG A 130 24.69 -37.75 -94.08
CA ARG A 130 25.88 -37.79 -94.93
C ARG A 130 25.74 -38.87 -96.00
N ASP A 131 26.47 -38.75 -97.10
CA ASP A 131 26.58 -39.83 -98.08
C ASP A 131 27.43 -40.98 -97.50
N ARG A 132 26.91 -42.21 -97.53
CA ARG A 132 27.53 -43.38 -96.88
C ARG A 132 28.81 -43.88 -97.56
N GLN A 133 29.11 -43.45 -98.79
CA GLN A 133 30.29 -43.89 -99.54
C GLN A 133 31.45 -42.87 -99.48
N THR A 134 31.13 -41.59 -99.33
CA THR A 134 32.07 -40.47 -99.39
C THR A 134 32.20 -39.69 -98.09
N ASP A 135 31.31 -39.93 -97.12
CA ASP A 135 31.11 -39.16 -95.89
C ASP A 135 30.84 -37.66 -96.12
N GLN A 136 30.45 -37.28 -97.34
CA GLN A 136 30.10 -35.91 -97.69
C GLN A 136 28.82 -35.50 -96.95
N LEU A 137 28.85 -34.31 -96.34
CA LEU A 137 27.68 -33.69 -95.72
C LEU A 137 26.59 -33.43 -96.77
N LEU A 138 25.40 -33.99 -96.54
CA LEU A 138 24.22 -33.78 -97.40
C LEU A 138 23.29 -32.71 -96.81
N GLU A 139 23.00 -32.82 -95.52
CA GLU A 139 22.18 -31.87 -94.77
C GLU A 139 23.01 -31.12 -93.71
N PRO A 140 22.68 -29.85 -93.38
CA PRO A 140 23.28 -29.18 -92.23
C PRO A 140 22.93 -29.90 -90.92
N GLU A 141 23.76 -29.72 -89.88
CA GLU A 141 23.45 -30.21 -88.53
C GLU A 141 22.15 -29.58 -88.01
N SER A 142 21.21 -30.42 -87.54
CA SER A 142 19.88 -29.99 -87.10
C SER A 142 19.65 -30.38 -85.64
N GLU A 143 19.35 -29.40 -84.79
CA GLU A 143 19.15 -29.59 -83.34
C GLU A 143 17.70 -29.95 -83.02
N PHE A 144 17.53 -30.99 -82.21
CA PHE A 144 16.24 -31.50 -81.77
C PHE A 144 16.30 -31.92 -80.29
N ILE A 145 15.15 -31.92 -79.63
CA ILE A 145 15.03 -32.23 -78.21
C ILE A 145 14.29 -33.56 -78.05
N ILE A 146 14.77 -34.45 -77.19
CA ILE A 146 13.96 -35.56 -76.68
C ILE A 146 13.43 -35.11 -75.32
N LYS A 147 12.12 -34.89 -75.23
CA LYS A 147 11.44 -34.59 -73.96
C LYS A 147 11.02 -35.89 -73.30
N VAL A 148 11.30 -36.02 -72.02
CA VAL A 148 10.75 -37.10 -71.20
C VAL A 148 9.32 -36.72 -70.82
N GLN A 149 8.38 -37.66 -70.95
CA GLN A 149 6.98 -37.48 -70.57
C GLN A 149 6.72 -38.11 -69.21
N ASP A 150 6.15 -37.27 -68.36
CA ASP A 150 5.73 -37.51 -66.99
C ASP A 150 4.83 -38.75 -66.84
N ILE A 151 5.13 -39.59 -65.84
CA ILE A 151 4.17 -40.51 -65.23
C ILE A 151 4.01 -40.16 -63.75
N ASN A 152 2.89 -40.58 -63.15
CA ASN A 152 2.64 -40.33 -61.73
C ASN A 152 3.23 -41.44 -60.85
N ASP A 153 4.55 -41.45 -60.64
CA ASP A 153 5.23 -42.43 -59.78
C ASP A 153 5.93 -41.85 -58.53
N SER A 154 6.00 -40.52 -58.39
CA SER A 154 6.29 -39.87 -57.10
C SER A 154 5.05 -39.82 -56.20
N GLU A 155 5.26 -39.88 -54.88
CA GLU A 155 4.20 -39.64 -53.90
C GLU A 155 4.36 -38.26 -53.25
N PRO A 156 3.28 -37.54 -52.87
CA PRO A 156 3.39 -36.27 -52.16
C PRO A 156 4.15 -36.38 -50.84
N ARG A 157 5.23 -35.60 -50.67
CA ARG A 157 6.05 -35.60 -49.45
C ARG A 157 5.94 -34.29 -48.68
N PHE A 158 5.61 -34.40 -47.39
CA PHE A 158 5.59 -33.26 -46.48
C PHE A 158 7.00 -32.70 -46.26
N LEU A 159 7.13 -31.38 -46.35
CA LEU A 159 8.42 -30.68 -46.42
C LEU A 159 9.04 -30.37 -45.04
N GLU A 160 8.23 -30.37 -43.98
CA GLU A 160 8.64 -30.01 -42.63
C GLU A 160 8.18 -31.09 -41.64
N GLY A 161 8.90 -31.23 -40.53
CA GLY A 161 8.56 -32.22 -39.51
C GLY A 161 9.48 -32.13 -38.28
N PRO A 162 8.95 -32.31 -37.05
CA PRO A 162 7.55 -32.56 -36.72
C PRO A 162 6.66 -31.31 -36.86
N TYR A 163 5.41 -31.50 -37.29
CA TYR A 163 4.41 -30.43 -37.24
C TYR A 163 3.81 -30.30 -35.85
N ILE A 164 4.00 -29.14 -35.22
CA ILE A 164 3.39 -28.77 -33.95
C ILE A 164 2.70 -27.42 -34.14
N GLY A 165 1.38 -27.38 -33.96
CA GLY A 165 0.56 -26.16 -33.97
C GLY A 165 -0.09 -25.94 -32.61
N SER A 166 -0.65 -24.75 -32.42
CA SER A 166 -1.35 -24.37 -31.19
C SER A 166 -2.62 -23.59 -31.47
N VAL A 167 -3.65 -23.75 -30.64
CA VAL A 167 -4.91 -23.01 -30.73
C VAL A 167 -5.49 -22.80 -29.33
N ALA A 168 -6.07 -21.63 -29.07
CA ALA A 168 -6.74 -21.38 -27.80
C ALA A 168 -8.02 -22.23 -27.67
N GLU A 169 -8.35 -22.67 -26.47
CA GLU A 169 -9.66 -23.28 -26.22
C GLU A 169 -10.79 -22.26 -26.36
N LEU A 170 -12.02 -22.77 -26.50
CA LEU A 170 -13.21 -22.00 -26.87
C LEU A 170 -13.05 -21.20 -28.18
N SER A 171 -12.06 -21.53 -29.03
CA SER A 171 -11.85 -20.88 -30.33
C SER A 171 -13.04 -21.16 -31.27
N PRO A 172 -13.64 -20.14 -31.91
CA PRO A 172 -14.74 -20.34 -32.86
C PRO A 172 -14.41 -21.31 -34.00
N VAL A 173 -15.42 -22.03 -34.50
CA VAL A 173 -15.30 -22.90 -35.68
C VAL A 173 -14.65 -22.16 -36.86
N GLY A 174 -13.67 -22.78 -37.51
CA GLY A 174 -12.94 -22.21 -38.63
C GLY A 174 -11.71 -21.39 -38.24
N THR A 175 -11.38 -21.28 -36.94
CA THR A 175 -10.14 -20.65 -36.45
C THR A 175 -8.92 -21.35 -37.02
N SER A 176 -7.95 -20.59 -37.55
CA SER A 176 -6.75 -21.11 -38.20
C SER A 176 -5.73 -21.56 -37.15
N VAL A 177 -5.27 -22.81 -37.23
CA VAL A 177 -4.32 -23.40 -36.28
C VAL A 177 -2.90 -23.31 -36.82
N MET A 178 -2.65 -23.92 -37.98
CA MET A 178 -1.36 -23.89 -38.68
C MET A 178 -1.55 -24.24 -40.16
N GLN A 179 -0.47 -24.24 -40.94
CA GLN A 179 -0.46 -24.70 -42.32
C GLN A 179 0.55 -25.86 -42.46
N VAL A 180 0.17 -26.93 -43.14
CA VAL A 180 1.10 -27.98 -43.58
C VAL A 180 1.35 -27.86 -45.08
N MET A 181 2.52 -28.30 -45.55
CA MET A 181 2.90 -28.21 -46.96
C MET A 181 3.61 -29.47 -47.42
N ALA A 182 3.08 -30.08 -48.48
CA ALA A 182 3.70 -31.18 -49.19
C ALA A 182 4.09 -30.74 -50.61
N SER A 183 5.25 -31.20 -51.06
CA SER A 183 5.68 -31.14 -52.45
C SER A 183 5.48 -32.49 -53.10
N ASP A 184 5.01 -32.48 -54.33
CA ASP A 184 5.25 -33.58 -55.25
C ASP A 184 6.50 -33.30 -56.10
N ALA A 185 7.05 -34.31 -56.75
CA ALA A 185 8.15 -34.17 -57.70
C ALA A 185 7.67 -34.21 -59.16
N ASP A 186 6.50 -34.80 -59.42
CA ASP A 186 5.92 -34.96 -60.77
C ASP A 186 5.67 -33.60 -61.50
N ASP A 187 5.31 -33.61 -62.79
CA ASP A 187 5.12 -32.39 -63.59
C ASP A 187 3.74 -31.77 -63.31
N PRO A 188 3.65 -30.56 -62.71
CA PRO A 188 2.36 -29.93 -62.40
C PRO A 188 1.59 -29.48 -63.66
N THR A 189 2.19 -29.56 -64.85
CA THR A 189 1.59 -29.23 -66.14
C THR A 189 1.10 -30.45 -66.93
N TYR A 190 1.59 -31.65 -66.61
CA TYR A 190 1.14 -32.92 -67.19
C TYR A 190 0.17 -33.63 -66.25
N GLY A 191 -0.87 -34.29 -66.76
CA GLY A 191 -1.83 -35.12 -65.99
C GLY A 191 -2.68 -34.43 -64.92
N SER A 192 -2.28 -33.26 -64.40
CA SER A 192 -2.42 -32.87 -62.99
C SER A 192 -1.68 -33.78 -61.99
N SER A 193 -0.59 -34.46 -62.39
CA SER A 193 0.16 -35.44 -61.57
C SER A 193 0.53 -34.83 -60.21
N ALA A 194 1.49 -33.90 -60.17
CA ALA A 194 1.93 -33.18 -58.97
C ALA A 194 0.91 -32.24 -58.30
N ARG A 195 -0.38 -32.32 -58.66
CA ARG A 195 -1.41 -31.46 -58.08
C ARG A 195 -1.94 -32.02 -56.77
N VAL A 196 -1.19 -31.77 -55.71
CA VAL A 196 -1.54 -32.14 -54.33
C VAL A 196 -2.87 -31.53 -53.87
N VAL A 197 -3.66 -32.36 -53.17
CA VAL A 197 -4.88 -32.02 -52.43
C VAL A 197 -4.78 -32.58 -51.02
N TYR A 198 -5.14 -31.78 -50.01
CA TYR A 198 -5.06 -32.16 -48.59
C TYR A 198 -6.39 -32.73 -48.07
N SER A 199 -6.31 -33.74 -47.20
CA SER A 199 -7.44 -34.33 -46.49
C SER A 199 -7.05 -34.72 -45.07
N VAL A 200 -7.99 -34.63 -44.13
CA VAL A 200 -7.82 -35.25 -42.80
C VAL A 200 -8.09 -36.75 -42.93
N LEU A 201 -7.23 -37.57 -42.33
CA LEU A 201 -7.39 -39.03 -42.27
C LEU A 201 -7.86 -39.47 -40.87
N GLU A 202 -7.32 -38.83 -39.83
CA GLU A 202 -7.70 -39.03 -38.43
C GLU A 202 -7.73 -37.66 -37.72
N GLY A 203 -8.70 -37.44 -36.82
CA GLY A 203 -8.92 -36.15 -36.14
C GLY A 203 -10.01 -35.24 -36.74
N GLU A 204 -10.70 -35.69 -37.79
CA GLU A 204 -11.75 -34.93 -38.52
C GLU A 204 -12.91 -34.42 -37.64
N GLN A 205 -13.12 -35.02 -36.47
CA GLN A 205 -14.18 -34.66 -35.52
C GLN A 205 -13.89 -33.32 -34.80
N HIS A 206 -12.61 -32.90 -34.73
CA HIS A 206 -12.17 -31.67 -34.06
C HIS A 206 -11.50 -30.67 -35.01
N PHE A 207 -10.92 -31.14 -36.13
CA PHE A 207 -10.16 -30.31 -37.06
C PHE A 207 -10.50 -30.61 -38.52
N THR A 208 -10.47 -29.56 -39.35
CA THR A 208 -10.57 -29.64 -40.82
C THR A 208 -9.28 -29.14 -41.45
N VAL A 209 -9.02 -29.47 -42.71
CA VAL A 209 -7.93 -28.89 -43.51
C VAL A 209 -8.50 -28.31 -44.80
N ASP A 210 -8.06 -27.09 -45.17
CA ASP A 210 -8.36 -26.54 -46.49
C ASP A 210 -7.62 -27.36 -47.55
N SER A 211 -8.39 -27.97 -48.46
CA SER A 211 -7.91 -29.02 -49.35
C SER A 211 -6.95 -28.53 -50.44
N LYS A 212 -6.70 -27.22 -50.56
CA LYS A 212 -5.76 -26.63 -51.54
C LYS A 212 -4.55 -25.97 -50.90
N THR A 213 -4.73 -25.40 -49.71
CA THR A 213 -3.68 -24.62 -49.03
C THR A 213 -3.00 -25.37 -47.90
N GLY A 214 -3.59 -26.46 -47.40
CA GLY A 214 -3.05 -27.19 -46.24
C GLY A 214 -3.26 -26.47 -44.91
N VAL A 215 -4.07 -25.41 -44.86
CA VAL A 215 -4.39 -24.67 -43.63
C VAL A 215 -5.37 -25.50 -42.78
N ILE A 216 -4.91 -25.89 -41.59
CA ILE A 216 -5.71 -26.63 -40.60
C ILE A 216 -6.54 -25.64 -39.79
N ARG A 217 -7.82 -25.97 -39.56
CA ARG A 217 -8.80 -25.15 -38.85
C ARG A 217 -9.60 -25.95 -37.84
N THR A 218 -10.08 -25.31 -36.78
CA THR A 218 -11.05 -25.92 -35.85
C THR A 218 -12.33 -26.32 -36.58
N ALA A 219 -12.80 -27.54 -36.36
CA ALA A 219 -14.10 -28.04 -36.84
C ALA A 219 -15.22 -27.75 -35.84
N VAL A 220 -14.86 -27.62 -34.56
CA VAL A 220 -15.76 -27.41 -33.42
C VAL A 220 -15.35 -26.14 -32.63
N ALA A 221 -16.14 -25.77 -31.62
CA ALA A 221 -15.89 -24.61 -30.75
C ALA A 221 -15.80 -24.96 -29.26
N ASP A 222 -15.94 -26.24 -28.93
CA ASP A 222 -15.83 -26.88 -27.61
C ASP A 222 -14.51 -27.68 -27.51
N LEU A 223 -13.42 -27.11 -28.05
CA LEU A 223 -12.08 -27.45 -27.56
C LEU A 223 -11.94 -26.91 -26.14
N ASP A 224 -11.44 -27.75 -25.25
CA ASP A 224 -11.41 -27.64 -23.79
C ASP A 224 -10.13 -28.37 -23.33
N ARG A 225 -9.24 -27.64 -22.64
CA ARG A 225 -7.89 -28.08 -22.24
C ARG A 225 -7.90 -28.84 -20.92
N GLU A 226 -8.86 -28.59 -20.03
CA GLU A 226 -9.04 -29.37 -18.79
C GLU A 226 -9.47 -30.82 -19.12
N THR A 227 -10.24 -30.99 -20.20
CA THR A 227 -10.62 -32.29 -20.77
C THR A 227 -9.51 -32.87 -21.64
N GLN A 228 -8.92 -32.12 -22.58
CA GLN A 228 -7.85 -32.62 -23.45
C GLN A 228 -6.92 -31.50 -23.99
N ASP A 229 -5.72 -31.41 -23.40
CA ASP A 229 -4.67 -30.43 -23.76
C ASP A 229 -4.01 -30.66 -25.14
N ARG A 230 -4.06 -31.88 -25.68
CA ARG A 230 -3.29 -32.26 -26.87
C ARG A 230 -4.05 -33.21 -27.79
N TYR A 231 -4.08 -32.85 -29.07
CA TYR A 231 -4.66 -33.64 -30.16
C TYR A 231 -3.58 -34.06 -31.16
N GLU A 232 -3.75 -35.25 -31.74
CA GLU A 232 -2.94 -35.73 -32.87
C GLU A 232 -3.86 -35.90 -34.08
N VAL A 233 -3.51 -35.25 -35.19
CA VAL A 233 -4.32 -35.17 -36.41
C VAL A 233 -3.48 -35.69 -37.56
N VAL A 234 -3.94 -36.74 -38.24
CA VAL A 234 -3.22 -37.30 -39.39
C VAL A 234 -3.71 -36.61 -40.66
N ILE A 235 -2.84 -35.84 -41.30
CA ILE A 235 -3.13 -35.19 -42.59
C ILE A 235 -2.53 -36.05 -43.72
N ARG A 236 -3.33 -36.31 -44.74
CA ARG A 236 -2.91 -36.98 -45.98
C ARG A 236 -2.90 -35.98 -47.12
N ALA A 237 -1.78 -35.90 -47.81
CA ALA A 237 -1.62 -35.25 -49.11
C ALA A 237 -1.84 -36.31 -50.20
N THR A 238 -2.60 -35.99 -51.25
CA THR A 238 -2.87 -36.89 -52.37
C THR A 238 -2.68 -36.13 -53.67
N ASP A 239 -1.93 -36.69 -54.61
CA ASP A 239 -1.64 -36.15 -55.94
C ASP A 239 -2.88 -36.20 -56.86
N MET A 240 -2.71 -36.04 -58.18
CA MET A 240 -3.78 -36.18 -59.20
C MET A 240 -5.05 -35.33 -58.94
N ALA A 241 -4.95 -34.28 -58.13
CA ALA A 241 -6.06 -33.53 -57.54
C ALA A 241 -7.07 -34.39 -56.72
N GLY A 242 -6.61 -35.47 -56.09
CA GLY A 242 -7.42 -36.39 -55.27
C GLY A 242 -8.24 -37.40 -56.08
N GLN A 243 -7.81 -37.76 -57.29
CA GLN A 243 -8.53 -38.67 -58.18
C GLN A 243 -8.20 -40.16 -57.96
N LEU A 244 -9.07 -41.04 -58.48
CA LEU A 244 -8.87 -42.49 -58.45
C LEU A 244 -7.66 -42.89 -59.31
N GLY A 245 -6.57 -43.28 -58.66
CA GLY A 245 -5.30 -43.65 -59.29
C GLY A 245 -4.09 -43.03 -58.59
N GLY A 246 -4.32 -41.93 -57.86
CA GLY A 246 -3.26 -41.16 -57.22
C GLY A 246 -2.57 -41.80 -56.01
N LEU A 247 -1.33 -41.41 -55.77
CA LEU A 247 -0.47 -41.75 -54.63
C LEU A 247 -0.67 -40.74 -53.49
N SER A 248 -0.23 -41.10 -52.28
CA SER A 248 -0.48 -40.26 -51.10
C SER A 248 0.48 -40.48 -49.94
N GLY A 249 1.22 -39.44 -49.56
CA GLY A 249 1.91 -39.36 -48.28
C GLY A 249 1.00 -38.89 -47.14
N SER A 250 1.36 -39.25 -45.90
CA SER A 250 0.68 -38.80 -44.68
C SER A 250 1.66 -38.32 -43.62
N THR A 251 1.22 -37.39 -42.78
CA THR A 251 1.99 -36.86 -41.64
C THR A 251 1.09 -36.68 -40.42
N THR A 252 1.66 -36.84 -39.23
CA THR A 252 0.96 -36.59 -37.97
C THR A 252 1.28 -35.19 -37.47
N VAL A 253 0.23 -34.38 -37.29
CA VAL A 253 0.30 -33.04 -36.73
C VAL A 253 -0.08 -33.11 -35.26
N THR A 254 0.77 -32.58 -34.38
CA THR A 254 0.40 -32.30 -32.99
C THR A 254 -0.29 -30.94 -32.93
N ILE A 255 -1.45 -30.87 -32.30
CA ILE A 255 -2.12 -29.61 -31.95
C ILE A 255 -2.19 -29.53 -30.42
N VAL A 256 -1.59 -28.48 -29.86
CA VAL A 256 -1.65 -28.16 -28.43
C VAL A 256 -2.76 -27.14 -28.20
N VAL A 257 -3.66 -27.41 -27.28
CA VAL A 257 -4.66 -26.46 -26.83
C VAL A 257 -4.00 -25.52 -25.82
N THR A 258 -4.07 -24.20 -26.07
CA THR A 258 -3.49 -23.19 -25.17
C THR A 258 -4.55 -22.64 -24.23
N ASP A 259 -4.16 -22.57 -22.97
CA ASP A 259 -4.99 -22.22 -21.81
C ASP A 259 -5.67 -20.85 -21.91
N VAL A 260 -6.86 -20.77 -21.33
CA VAL A 260 -7.75 -19.60 -21.28
C VAL A 260 -8.36 -19.53 -19.89
N ASN A 261 -8.43 -18.33 -19.30
CA ASN A 261 -9.13 -18.16 -18.03
C ASN A 261 -10.65 -18.26 -18.23
N ASP A 262 -11.17 -19.48 -18.25
CA ASP A 262 -12.61 -19.81 -18.33
C ASP A 262 -13.11 -20.49 -17.03
N ASN A 263 -12.22 -21.11 -16.25
CA ASN A 263 -12.57 -21.63 -14.93
C ASN A 263 -12.48 -20.53 -13.86
N PRO A 264 -13.52 -20.38 -13.02
CA PRO A 264 -13.46 -19.54 -11.84
C PRO A 264 -12.87 -20.30 -10.63
N PRO A 265 -12.21 -19.62 -9.69
CA PRO A 265 -11.51 -20.25 -8.58
C PRO A 265 -12.56 -20.76 -7.59
N ARG A 266 -12.37 -21.96 -7.03
CA ARG A 266 -13.37 -22.63 -6.18
C ARG A 266 -12.82 -23.02 -4.82
N PHE A 267 -13.48 -22.60 -3.74
CA PHE A 267 -13.17 -23.14 -2.42
C PHE A 267 -13.77 -24.55 -2.27
N PRO A 268 -12.97 -25.60 -1.98
CA PRO A 268 -13.48 -26.96 -1.78
C PRO A 268 -14.45 -27.10 -0.59
N GLN A 269 -14.37 -26.16 0.37
CA GLN A 269 -15.31 -26.06 1.49
C GLN A 269 -15.95 -24.67 1.50
N LYS A 270 -17.29 -24.62 1.64
CA LYS A 270 -18.02 -23.35 1.81
C LYS A 270 -17.94 -22.77 3.22
N MET A 271 -17.35 -23.52 4.15
CA MET A 271 -17.07 -23.06 5.51
C MET A 271 -15.82 -23.77 6.05
N TYR A 272 -14.86 -23.00 6.54
CA TYR A 272 -13.70 -23.47 7.30
C TYR A 272 -13.87 -23.03 8.77
N GLN A 273 -13.34 -23.81 9.71
CA GLN A 273 -13.35 -23.44 11.14
C GLN A 273 -11.94 -23.56 11.73
N PHE A 274 -11.52 -22.51 12.42
CA PHE A 274 -10.26 -22.45 13.17
C PHE A 274 -10.53 -22.03 14.62
N SER A 275 -9.51 -22.16 15.47
CA SER A 275 -9.53 -21.75 16.86
C SER A 275 -8.24 -21.06 17.26
N ILE A 276 -8.32 -19.98 18.02
CA ILE A 276 -7.17 -19.19 18.47
C ILE A 276 -7.41 -18.65 19.88
N VAL A 277 -6.38 -18.62 20.72
CA VAL A 277 -6.45 -17.99 22.05
C VAL A 277 -6.55 -16.47 21.92
N GLU A 278 -7.27 -15.81 22.82
CA GLU A 278 -7.44 -14.35 22.74
C GLU A 278 -6.13 -13.58 22.95
N THR A 279 -5.28 -14.09 23.84
CA THR A 279 -3.92 -13.61 24.13
C THR A 279 -2.92 -13.78 22.96
N ALA A 280 -3.37 -14.24 21.80
CA ALA A 280 -2.54 -14.34 20.60
C ALA A 280 -2.13 -12.95 20.07
N PRO A 281 -0.82 -12.68 19.88
CA PRO A 281 -0.37 -11.36 19.45
C PRO A 281 -0.83 -11.03 18.02
N VAL A 282 -1.04 -9.74 17.75
CA VAL A 282 -1.33 -9.22 16.41
C VAL A 282 -0.25 -9.69 15.41
N GLY A 283 -0.70 -10.17 14.24
CA GLY A 283 0.12 -10.84 13.24
C GLY A 283 0.13 -12.37 13.33
N THR A 284 -0.42 -12.97 14.40
CA THR A 284 -0.52 -14.44 14.52
C THR A 284 -1.37 -15.03 13.39
N ALA A 285 -0.86 -16.06 12.71
CA ALA A 285 -1.60 -16.80 11.69
C ALA A 285 -2.60 -17.77 12.33
N ILE A 286 -3.87 -17.63 11.96
CA ILE A 286 -5.01 -18.39 12.51
C ILE A 286 -5.21 -19.70 11.75
N GLY A 287 -4.95 -19.66 10.44
CA GLY A 287 -5.18 -20.76 9.53
C GLY A 287 -4.84 -20.37 8.09
N ARG A 288 -4.92 -21.37 7.20
CA ARG A 288 -4.74 -21.21 5.76
C ARG A 288 -5.93 -21.85 5.05
N VAL A 289 -6.45 -21.19 4.02
CA VAL A 289 -7.48 -21.72 3.13
C VAL A 289 -7.03 -21.55 1.68
N LYS A 290 -7.48 -22.42 0.79
CA LYS A 290 -7.12 -22.38 -0.62
C LYS A 290 -8.36 -22.53 -1.49
N ALA A 291 -8.47 -21.69 -2.52
CA ALA A 291 -9.30 -21.97 -3.67
C ALA A 291 -8.47 -22.79 -4.68
N GLU A 292 -9.14 -23.72 -5.34
CA GLU A 292 -8.60 -24.56 -6.41
C GLU A 292 -9.09 -23.99 -7.74
N ASP A 293 -8.20 -23.97 -8.72
CA ASP A 293 -8.47 -23.51 -10.08
C ASP A 293 -8.00 -24.60 -11.06
N SER A 294 -8.64 -24.70 -12.23
CA SER A 294 -8.45 -25.80 -13.18
C SER A 294 -7.61 -25.40 -14.41
N ASP A 295 -7.49 -24.10 -14.67
CA ASP A 295 -6.61 -23.48 -15.67
C ASP A 295 -5.11 -23.84 -15.44
N VAL A 296 -4.19 -23.29 -16.25
CA VAL A 296 -2.74 -23.40 -15.99
C VAL A 296 -1.98 -22.08 -16.09
N GLY A 297 -0.82 -22.03 -15.42
CA GLY A 297 0.08 -20.88 -15.48
C GLY A 297 -0.54 -19.63 -14.85
N GLU A 298 -0.44 -18.49 -15.53
CA GLU A 298 -0.87 -17.19 -15.02
C GLU A 298 -2.38 -17.10 -14.76
N ASN A 299 -3.22 -17.87 -15.47
CA ASN A 299 -4.67 -17.84 -15.28
C ASN A 299 -5.08 -18.36 -13.88
N THR A 300 -4.34 -19.34 -13.33
CA THR A 300 -4.52 -19.84 -11.94
C THR A 300 -4.04 -18.87 -10.85
N ASP A 301 -3.42 -17.75 -11.22
CA ASP A 301 -2.69 -16.90 -10.28
C ASP A 301 -3.67 -15.98 -9.52
N MET A 302 -3.86 -16.26 -8.22
CA MET A 302 -4.98 -15.75 -7.42
C MET A 302 -4.59 -14.63 -6.45
N THR A 303 -5.59 -13.91 -5.98
CA THR A 303 -5.54 -13.00 -4.83
C THR A 303 -6.70 -13.28 -3.89
N TYR A 304 -6.46 -13.15 -2.58
CA TYR A 304 -7.47 -13.31 -1.55
C TYR A 304 -7.68 -12.02 -0.76
N GLN A 305 -8.94 -11.68 -0.50
CA GLN A 305 -9.35 -10.52 0.30
C GLN A 305 -10.45 -10.86 1.31
N VAL A 306 -10.59 -10.02 2.34
CA VAL A 306 -11.76 -10.05 3.24
C VAL A 306 -12.83 -9.13 2.69
N LYS A 307 -14.10 -9.56 2.73
CA LYS A 307 -15.22 -8.85 2.10
C LYS A 307 -16.16 -8.14 3.09
N ASP A 308 -16.19 -8.58 4.34
CA ASP A 308 -17.04 -8.02 5.39
C ASP A 308 -16.28 -7.02 6.27
N GLU A 309 -16.96 -5.94 6.68
CA GLU A 309 -16.34 -4.81 7.41
C GLU A 309 -15.75 -5.23 8.77
N GLU A 310 -16.44 -6.11 9.51
CA GLU A 310 -15.97 -6.65 10.79
C GLU A 310 -14.73 -7.55 10.61
N GLY A 311 -14.74 -8.40 9.59
CA GLY A 311 -13.59 -9.20 9.19
C GLY A 311 -12.38 -8.34 8.85
N VAL A 312 -12.55 -7.27 8.06
CA VAL A 312 -11.49 -6.30 7.69
C VAL A 312 -10.96 -5.54 8.92
N GLU A 313 -11.79 -5.28 9.93
CA GLU A 313 -11.35 -4.61 11.14
C GLU A 313 -10.46 -5.51 12.03
N MET A 314 -10.85 -6.77 12.20
CA MET A 314 -10.23 -7.71 13.16
C MET A 314 -9.17 -8.62 12.56
N PHE A 315 -9.22 -8.90 11.25
CA PHE A 315 -8.37 -9.90 10.57
C PHE A 315 -7.82 -9.42 9.24
N LYS A 316 -6.56 -9.77 8.98
CA LYS A 316 -5.89 -9.53 7.70
C LYS A 316 -5.73 -10.84 6.95
N VAL A 317 -6.20 -10.88 5.71
CA VAL A 317 -5.89 -11.95 4.75
C VAL A 317 -4.75 -11.51 3.84
N THR A 318 -3.82 -12.42 3.58
CA THR A 318 -2.71 -12.23 2.62
C THR A 318 -2.53 -13.48 1.77
N THR A 319 -2.16 -13.31 0.51
CA THR A 319 -1.88 -14.43 -0.40
C THR A 319 -0.42 -14.88 -0.24
N ASP A 320 -0.19 -16.17 0.03
CA ASP A 320 1.15 -16.77 0.01
C ASP A 320 1.59 -17.00 -1.44
N SER A 321 2.66 -16.32 -1.87
CA SER A 321 3.14 -16.35 -3.25
C SER A 321 3.69 -17.71 -3.71
N ASN A 322 4.00 -18.61 -2.78
CA ASN A 322 4.57 -19.92 -3.10
C ASN A 322 3.50 -21.02 -3.14
N THR A 323 2.48 -20.93 -2.28
CA THR A 323 1.44 -21.96 -2.15
C THR A 323 0.10 -21.56 -2.77
N GLN A 324 -0.11 -20.28 -3.12
CA GLN A 324 -1.39 -19.71 -3.55
C GLN A 324 -2.50 -19.94 -2.51
N GLU A 325 -2.16 -19.82 -1.23
CA GLU A 325 -3.07 -19.95 -0.09
C GLU A 325 -3.41 -18.57 0.50
N ALA A 326 -4.66 -18.41 0.96
CA ALA A 326 -5.06 -17.31 1.81
C ALA A 326 -4.60 -17.59 3.24
N VAL A 327 -3.61 -16.85 3.72
CA VAL A 327 -3.18 -16.86 5.12
C VAL A 327 -4.03 -15.85 5.89
N ILE A 328 -4.81 -16.33 6.86
CA ILE A 328 -5.61 -15.46 7.73
C ILE A 328 -4.80 -15.13 8.99
N THR A 329 -4.68 -13.85 9.33
CA THR A 329 -3.88 -13.35 10.46
C THR A 329 -4.68 -12.39 11.35
N VAL A 330 -4.37 -12.36 12.65
CA VAL A 330 -4.94 -11.43 13.63
C VAL A 330 -4.49 -9.99 13.32
N GLN A 331 -5.41 -9.03 13.18
CA GLN A 331 -5.10 -7.62 12.93
C GLN A 331 -5.31 -6.72 14.16
N LYS A 332 -6.23 -7.08 15.06
CA LYS A 332 -6.45 -6.44 16.37
C LYS A 332 -6.42 -7.49 17.48
N PRO A 333 -6.09 -7.11 18.73
CA PRO A 333 -6.26 -8.00 19.89
C PRO A 333 -7.67 -8.61 19.90
N LEU A 334 -7.75 -9.88 20.28
CA LEU A 334 -9.01 -10.58 20.48
C LEU A 334 -9.40 -10.50 21.96
N ASP A 335 -10.69 -10.57 22.21
CA ASP A 335 -11.33 -10.47 23.52
C ASP A 335 -12.52 -11.44 23.46
N TYR A 336 -12.43 -12.54 24.21
CA TYR A 336 -13.38 -13.63 24.16
C TYR A 336 -14.70 -13.23 24.85
N GLU A 337 -14.65 -12.53 25.98
CA GLU A 337 -15.81 -11.97 26.69
C GLU A 337 -16.66 -11.05 25.81
N SER A 338 -16.02 -10.19 25.01
CA SER A 338 -16.68 -9.39 23.99
C SER A 338 -17.15 -10.24 22.80
N LYS A 339 -16.31 -11.14 22.26
CA LYS A 339 -16.68 -11.92 21.06
C LYS A 339 -16.00 -13.30 20.90
N LYS A 340 -16.58 -14.29 21.57
CA LYS A 340 -16.27 -15.75 21.50
C LYS A 340 -16.17 -16.35 20.08
N VAL A 341 -16.80 -15.75 19.05
CA VAL A 341 -16.79 -16.25 17.67
C VAL A 341 -16.84 -15.11 16.65
N HIS A 342 -15.86 -15.06 15.75
CA HIS A 342 -15.88 -14.22 14.55
C HIS A 342 -16.19 -15.05 13.29
N THR A 343 -16.76 -14.40 12.28
CA THR A 343 -17.14 -15.01 11.01
C THR A 343 -16.67 -14.11 9.88
N VAL A 344 -15.65 -14.53 9.14
CA VAL A 344 -14.96 -13.75 8.12
C VAL A 344 -15.30 -14.30 6.74
N VAL A 345 -15.68 -13.44 5.80
CA VAL A 345 -15.96 -13.82 4.41
C VAL A 345 -14.69 -13.59 3.58
N VAL A 346 -14.03 -14.69 3.22
CA VAL A 346 -12.84 -14.67 2.37
C VAL A 346 -13.28 -14.85 0.92
N GLU A 347 -12.90 -13.91 0.06
CA GLU A 347 -13.12 -13.95 -1.38
C GLU A 347 -11.79 -14.25 -2.09
N ALA A 348 -11.80 -15.20 -3.03
CA ALA A 348 -10.71 -15.48 -3.96
C ALA A 348 -11.04 -14.86 -5.32
N LEU A 349 -10.06 -14.24 -5.98
CA LEU A 349 -10.18 -13.67 -7.32
C LEU A 349 -8.92 -13.97 -8.14
N ASN A 350 -9.06 -14.35 -9.42
CA ASN A 350 -7.92 -14.43 -10.35
C ASN A 350 -7.35 -13.02 -10.56
N LYS A 351 -6.03 -12.90 -10.75
CA LYS A 351 -5.39 -11.62 -11.12
C LYS A 351 -5.69 -11.22 -12.55
N PHE A 352 -5.86 -12.21 -13.41
CA PHE A 352 -6.10 -12.07 -14.84
C PHE A 352 -7.58 -12.24 -15.17
N VAL A 353 -7.99 -11.70 -16.32
CA VAL A 353 -9.34 -11.82 -16.88
C VAL A 353 -9.18 -11.91 -18.39
N ASP A 354 -9.64 -12.98 -19.03
CA ASP A 354 -9.58 -13.08 -20.49
C ASP A 354 -10.49 -12.00 -21.13
N PRO A 355 -10.03 -11.30 -22.20
CA PRO A 355 -10.83 -10.29 -22.88
C PRO A 355 -12.23 -10.75 -23.35
N ARG A 356 -12.45 -12.05 -23.56
CA ARG A 356 -13.77 -12.65 -23.87
C ARG A 356 -14.78 -12.55 -22.72
N PHE A 357 -14.29 -12.49 -21.48
CA PHE A 357 -15.12 -12.51 -20.27
C PHE A 357 -15.14 -11.17 -19.53
N VAL A 358 -14.60 -10.09 -20.12
CA VAL A 358 -14.55 -8.76 -19.50
C VAL A 358 -15.92 -8.23 -19.04
N ASP A 359 -17.00 -8.57 -19.74
CA ASP A 359 -18.39 -8.22 -19.38
C ASP A 359 -18.92 -8.97 -18.15
N LEU A 360 -18.32 -10.12 -17.79
CA LEU A 360 -18.59 -10.86 -16.55
C LEU A 360 -17.74 -10.33 -15.38
N GLY A 361 -16.64 -9.64 -15.71
CA GLY A 361 -15.63 -9.17 -14.76
C GLY A 361 -14.81 -10.31 -14.16
N THR A 362 -13.93 -9.97 -13.21
CA THR A 362 -13.04 -10.94 -12.57
C THR A 362 -13.80 -12.09 -11.92
N PHE A 363 -13.43 -13.32 -12.27
CA PHE A 363 -13.93 -14.53 -11.64
C PHE A 363 -13.60 -14.57 -10.15
N ARG A 364 -14.49 -15.19 -9.38
CA ARG A 364 -14.39 -15.27 -7.92
C ARG A 364 -15.25 -16.36 -7.30
N ASP A 365 -14.89 -16.76 -6.09
CA ASP A 365 -15.73 -17.52 -5.17
C ASP A 365 -15.49 -17.03 -3.73
N GLN A 366 -16.42 -17.34 -2.83
CA GLN A 366 -16.38 -16.93 -1.42
C GLN A 366 -16.53 -18.16 -0.51
N THR A 367 -15.80 -18.12 0.60
CA THR A 367 -15.94 -19.07 1.70
C THR A 367 -16.03 -18.36 3.05
N ILE A 368 -16.65 -19.02 4.03
CA ILE A 368 -16.82 -18.50 5.37
C ILE A 368 -15.75 -19.10 6.28
N VAL A 369 -14.86 -18.26 6.81
CA VAL A 369 -13.89 -18.66 7.84
C VAL A 369 -14.45 -18.29 9.21
N ARG A 370 -14.83 -19.32 9.99
CA ARG A 370 -15.29 -19.15 11.37
C ARG A 370 -14.12 -19.27 12.33
N VAL A 371 -13.74 -18.18 12.96
CA VAL A 371 -12.71 -18.13 13.99
C VAL A 371 -13.39 -18.27 15.34
N SER A 372 -13.04 -19.32 16.09
CA SER A 372 -13.51 -19.55 17.45
C SER A 372 -12.44 -19.02 18.39
N VAL A 373 -12.75 -18.01 19.20
CA VAL A 373 -11.81 -17.53 20.21
C VAL A 373 -11.80 -18.53 21.37
N LEU A 374 -10.65 -18.74 21.99
CA LEU A 374 -10.47 -19.60 23.16
C LEU A 374 -10.13 -18.74 24.38
N ASP A 375 -11.00 -18.86 25.38
CA ASP A 375 -10.95 -18.39 26.78
C ASP A 375 -9.57 -18.68 27.43
N VAL A 376 -8.92 -17.66 28.02
CA VAL A 376 -7.64 -17.79 28.77
C VAL A 376 -7.56 -16.90 30.02
N ASP A 377 -8.02 -17.43 31.17
CA ASP A 377 -7.55 -17.14 32.55
C ASP A 377 -7.03 -15.70 32.77
N GLU A 378 -7.93 -14.72 32.92
CA GLU A 378 -7.58 -13.29 33.07
C GLU A 378 -7.78 -12.75 34.51
N PRO A 379 -6.86 -11.89 35.02
CA PRO A 379 -6.91 -11.41 36.40
C PRO A 379 -8.07 -10.43 36.67
N PRO A 380 -8.81 -10.56 37.79
CA PRO A 380 -10.04 -9.79 38.07
C PRO A 380 -9.97 -8.26 37.86
N GLU A 381 -10.91 -7.70 37.10
CA GLU A 381 -10.95 -6.27 36.75
C GLU A 381 -11.72 -5.43 37.79
N PHE A 382 -11.14 -4.31 38.24
CA PHE A 382 -11.79 -3.37 39.15
C PHE A 382 -12.89 -2.55 38.45
N ARG A 383 -14.11 -2.53 39.04
CA ARG A 383 -15.27 -1.76 38.53
C ARG A 383 -16.05 -1.14 39.70
N PRO A 384 -16.48 0.14 39.63
CA PRO A 384 -16.18 1.15 38.61
C PRO A 384 -14.78 1.77 38.78
N PRO A 385 -14.24 2.49 37.77
CA PRO A 385 -12.91 3.12 37.81
C PRO A 385 -12.84 4.42 38.64
N SER A 386 -13.62 4.52 39.72
CA SER A 386 -13.68 5.70 40.58
C SER A 386 -12.55 5.70 41.61
N ASN A 387 -11.37 6.16 41.19
CA ASN A 387 -10.12 6.16 41.99
C ASN A 387 -10.06 7.24 43.09
N LEU A 388 -11.21 7.70 43.60
CA LEU A 388 -11.33 8.66 44.70
C LEU A 388 -12.33 8.16 45.74
N MET A 389 -11.91 8.13 47.00
CA MET A 389 -12.75 7.96 48.17
C MET A 389 -12.52 9.15 49.12
N GLU A 390 -13.49 9.48 49.97
CA GLU A 390 -13.39 10.59 50.92
C GLU A 390 -13.84 10.10 52.31
N VAL A 391 -13.12 10.49 53.37
CA VAL A 391 -13.43 10.13 54.76
C VAL A 391 -13.07 11.29 55.68
N GLN A 392 -13.90 11.58 56.69
CA GLN A 392 -13.62 12.62 57.68
C GLN A 392 -12.50 12.20 58.64
N GLU A 393 -11.72 13.13 59.18
CA GLU A 393 -10.64 12.79 60.11
C GLU A 393 -11.10 12.32 61.49
N ASP A 394 -12.27 12.77 61.95
CA ASP A 394 -12.91 12.29 63.18
C ASP A 394 -13.44 10.84 63.07
N ALA A 395 -13.32 10.22 61.88
CA ALA A 395 -13.68 8.83 61.62
C ALA A 395 -12.88 7.88 62.51
N HIS A 396 -13.58 7.30 63.48
CA HIS A 396 -13.02 6.38 64.47
C HIS A 396 -12.39 5.15 63.80
N VAL A 397 -11.38 4.55 64.41
CA VAL A 397 -10.73 3.32 63.89
C VAL A 397 -11.79 2.22 63.64
N GLY A 398 -11.81 1.69 62.42
CA GLY A 398 -12.81 0.74 61.92
C GLY A 398 -13.97 1.38 61.13
N SER A 399 -13.96 2.70 60.94
CA SER A 399 -14.92 3.41 60.08
C SER A 399 -14.72 3.03 58.61
N VAL A 400 -15.81 2.83 57.88
CA VAL A 400 -15.75 2.49 56.45
C VAL A 400 -15.45 3.73 55.61
N VAL A 401 -14.35 3.68 54.86
CA VAL A 401 -13.92 4.69 53.89
C VAL A 401 -14.63 4.52 52.55
N GLY A 402 -14.87 3.27 52.16
CA GLY A 402 -15.51 2.91 50.91
C GLY A 402 -15.47 1.41 50.66
N VAL A 403 -15.89 1.00 49.47
CA VAL A 403 -15.85 -0.40 49.01
C VAL A 403 -15.29 -0.41 47.60
N VAL A 404 -14.26 -1.22 47.35
CA VAL A 404 -13.89 -1.60 45.99
C VAL A 404 -14.61 -2.88 45.59
N THR A 405 -14.96 -2.98 44.31
CA THR A 405 -15.38 -4.23 43.68
C THR A 405 -14.50 -4.50 42.48
N ALA A 406 -14.10 -5.75 42.33
CA ALA A 406 -13.51 -6.31 41.14
C ALA A 406 -14.29 -7.55 40.71
N LEU A 407 -14.34 -7.80 39.41
CA LEU A 407 -15.01 -8.94 38.81
C LEU A 407 -14.01 -9.67 37.91
N ASP A 408 -13.90 -10.96 38.17
CA ASP A 408 -13.33 -11.96 37.27
C ASP A 408 -14.06 -11.89 35.91
N PRO A 409 -13.36 -11.65 34.78
CA PRO A 409 -14.03 -11.45 33.49
C PRO A 409 -14.48 -12.77 32.84
N ASP A 410 -13.72 -13.85 33.05
CA ASP A 410 -13.83 -15.16 32.40
C ASP A 410 -15.22 -15.82 32.50
N THR A 411 -15.47 -16.79 31.60
CA THR A 411 -16.67 -17.65 31.66
C THR A 411 -16.88 -18.32 33.02
N ALA A 412 -15.81 -18.59 33.76
CA ALA A 412 -15.80 -19.36 34.99
C ALA A 412 -15.97 -18.53 36.29
N ASN A 413 -16.01 -17.19 36.20
CA ASN A 413 -16.18 -16.21 37.28
C ASN A 413 -15.71 -16.69 38.67
N HIS A 414 -14.39 -16.70 38.87
CA HIS A 414 -13.76 -17.12 40.10
C HIS A 414 -14.01 -16.13 41.27
N PRO A 415 -14.10 -16.63 42.52
CA PRO A 415 -14.39 -15.78 43.67
C PRO A 415 -13.17 -14.90 44.02
N VAL A 416 -13.30 -13.59 43.86
CA VAL A 416 -12.22 -12.60 44.07
C VAL A 416 -11.89 -12.39 45.56
N ARG A 417 -10.61 -12.16 45.85
CA ARG A 417 -10.05 -11.68 47.13
C ARG A 417 -9.38 -10.33 46.98
N TYR A 418 -9.37 -9.56 48.07
CA TYR A 418 -8.81 -8.20 48.12
C TYR A 418 -7.68 -8.07 49.15
N ALA A 419 -6.68 -7.23 48.86
CA ALA A 419 -5.63 -6.83 49.81
C ALA A 419 -5.11 -5.42 49.51
N ILE A 420 -4.54 -4.72 50.50
CA ILE A 420 -3.80 -3.46 50.28
C ILE A 420 -2.31 -3.79 50.12
N ASP A 421 -1.66 -3.21 49.11
CA ASP A 421 -0.22 -3.27 48.92
C ASP A 421 0.50 -2.47 50.02
N ARG A 422 1.14 -3.17 50.94
CA ARG A 422 1.82 -2.58 52.11
C ARG A 422 3.15 -1.90 51.79
N SER A 423 3.55 -1.83 50.51
CA SER A 423 4.55 -0.85 50.07
C SER A 423 3.98 0.56 49.95
N THR A 424 2.67 0.69 49.67
CA THR A 424 1.95 1.98 49.59
C THR A 424 1.36 2.41 50.92
N ASP A 425 0.89 1.45 51.73
CA ASP A 425 0.47 1.67 53.11
C ASP A 425 1.36 0.86 54.08
N ALA A 426 2.61 1.32 54.23
CA ALA A 426 3.58 0.74 55.17
C ALA A 426 3.18 0.99 56.65
N GLU A 427 2.43 2.07 56.88
CA GLU A 427 2.00 2.53 58.20
C GLU A 427 0.76 1.81 58.73
N ARG A 428 0.01 1.08 57.88
CA ARG A 428 -1.31 0.49 58.20
C ARG A 428 -2.32 1.55 58.63
N ILE A 429 -2.44 2.61 57.83
CA ILE A 429 -3.45 3.65 57.99
C ILE A 429 -4.83 3.10 57.58
N PHE A 430 -4.86 2.15 56.63
CA PHE A 430 -6.09 1.53 56.15
C PHE A 430 -6.02 0.00 56.20
N ASP A 431 -7.16 -0.65 56.40
CA ASP A 431 -7.32 -2.10 56.26
C ASP A 431 -8.45 -2.40 55.27
N ILE A 432 -8.47 -3.61 54.71
CA ILE A 432 -9.48 -4.04 53.74
C ILE A 432 -9.99 -5.44 54.09
N ASP A 433 -11.31 -5.65 54.02
CA ASP A 433 -11.87 -6.98 54.15
C ASP A 433 -11.65 -7.80 52.85
N ALA A 434 -10.96 -8.93 53.00
CA ALA A 434 -10.47 -9.74 51.89
C ALA A 434 -11.54 -10.53 51.12
N LYS A 435 -12.84 -10.28 51.36
CA LYS A 435 -13.98 -10.89 50.63
C LYS A 435 -14.96 -9.86 50.07
N THR A 436 -15.18 -8.77 50.80
CA THR A 436 -16.17 -7.74 50.46
C THR A 436 -15.56 -6.49 49.83
N GLY A 437 -14.24 -6.33 49.88
CA GLY A 437 -13.54 -5.15 49.36
C GLY A 437 -13.80 -3.87 50.14
N ALA A 438 -14.44 -3.96 51.32
CA ALA A 438 -14.69 -2.83 52.20
C ALA A 438 -13.38 -2.34 52.84
N ILE A 439 -13.05 -1.07 52.61
CA ILE A 439 -11.86 -0.40 53.15
C ILE A 439 -12.27 0.35 54.43
N VAL A 440 -11.48 0.18 55.49
CA VAL A 440 -11.71 0.79 56.81
C VAL A 440 -10.46 1.50 57.33
N THR A 441 -10.65 2.45 58.24
CA THR A 441 -9.56 3.13 58.95
C THR A 441 -8.86 2.17 59.92
N GLY A 442 -7.55 1.94 59.74
CA GLY A 442 -6.70 1.17 60.64
C GLY A 442 -6.05 2.02 61.75
N LYS A 443 -6.00 3.34 61.54
CA LYS A 443 -5.50 4.37 62.47
C LYS A 443 -6.50 5.52 62.61
N VAL A 444 -6.27 6.37 63.61
CA VAL A 444 -6.85 7.72 63.66
C VAL A 444 -6.25 8.54 62.52
N LEU A 445 -7.04 9.43 61.93
CA LEU A 445 -6.66 10.31 60.83
C LEU A 445 -6.40 11.73 61.36
N ASP A 446 -5.65 12.52 60.59
CA ASP A 446 -5.19 13.87 60.92
C ASP A 446 -4.89 14.56 59.58
N ARG A 447 -5.73 15.52 59.19
CA ARG A 447 -5.68 16.18 57.88
C ARG A 447 -4.51 17.16 57.79
N GLU A 448 -4.17 17.82 58.89
CA GLU A 448 -3.08 18.81 58.99
C GLU A 448 -1.71 18.14 58.87
N THR A 449 -1.61 16.88 59.30
CA THR A 449 -0.48 16.00 58.98
C THR A 449 -0.57 15.47 57.55
N ALA A 450 -1.72 14.96 57.08
CA ALA A 450 -1.84 14.33 55.76
C ALA A 450 -3.26 14.32 55.16
N GLY A 451 -3.70 15.43 54.57
CA GLY A 451 -5.03 15.55 53.93
C GLY A 451 -5.33 14.61 52.74
N TRP A 452 -4.36 13.84 52.25
CA TRP A 452 -4.55 12.85 51.16
C TRP A 452 -3.62 11.65 51.33
N HIS A 453 -4.14 10.44 51.11
CA HIS A 453 -3.36 9.21 51.02
C HIS A 453 -3.55 8.53 49.67
N ASN A 454 -2.48 7.97 49.12
CA ASN A 454 -2.52 7.16 47.89
C ASN A 454 -2.19 5.71 48.27
N ILE A 455 -3.13 4.78 48.05
CA ILE A 455 -2.94 3.35 48.33
C ILE A 455 -3.19 2.52 47.07
N THR A 456 -2.41 1.47 46.88
CA THR A 456 -2.66 0.47 45.83
C THR A 456 -3.42 -0.71 46.44
N VAL A 457 -4.57 -1.03 45.85
CA VAL A 457 -5.37 -2.21 46.21
C VAL A 457 -5.15 -3.30 45.17
N LEU A 458 -5.06 -4.53 45.64
CA LEU A 458 -4.84 -5.76 44.90
C LEU A 458 -6.15 -6.55 44.84
N ALA A 459 -6.52 -7.03 43.66
CA ALA A 459 -7.56 -8.03 43.45
C ALA A 459 -6.94 -9.29 42.84
N MET A 460 -7.34 -10.47 43.31
CA MET A 460 -6.80 -11.78 42.90
C MET A 460 -7.85 -12.87 43.06
N GLU A 461 -7.74 -13.97 42.33
CA GLU A 461 -8.61 -15.15 42.54
C GLU A 461 -8.39 -15.79 43.91
N ALA A 462 -9.45 -16.42 44.47
CA ALA A 462 -9.34 -17.05 45.79
C ALA A 462 -8.60 -18.40 45.81
N ASP A 463 -8.42 -19.01 44.64
CA ASP A 463 -7.74 -20.29 44.41
C ASP A 463 -6.44 -20.16 43.60
N ASN A 464 -6.24 -19.07 42.84
CA ASN A 464 -5.06 -18.82 42.00
C ASN A 464 -4.40 -17.47 42.31
N HIS A 465 -3.48 -17.46 43.28
CA HIS A 465 -2.81 -16.22 43.71
C HIS A 465 -1.77 -15.64 42.73
N SER A 466 -1.58 -16.20 41.53
CA SER A 466 -0.67 -15.63 40.51
C SER A 466 -1.30 -14.49 39.72
N GLN A 467 -2.61 -14.57 39.50
CA GLN A 467 -3.38 -13.57 38.79
C GLN A 467 -3.74 -12.42 39.73
N VAL A 468 -3.15 -11.25 39.50
CA VAL A 468 -3.23 -10.11 40.44
C VAL A 468 -3.34 -8.77 39.72
N SER A 469 -4.56 -8.23 39.69
CA SER A 469 -4.87 -6.87 39.25
C SER A 469 -4.57 -5.83 40.33
N ARG A 470 -4.31 -4.58 39.91
CA ARG A 470 -3.89 -3.48 40.79
C ARG A 470 -4.64 -2.18 40.47
N ALA A 471 -5.23 -1.54 41.48
CA ALA A 471 -5.86 -0.23 41.35
C ALA A 471 -5.27 0.77 42.35
N SER A 472 -4.84 1.93 41.85
CA SER A 472 -4.35 3.03 42.68
C SER A 472 -5.50 3.93 43.11
N LEU A 473 -5.88 3.85 44.39
CA LEU A 473 -6.90 4.70 45.00
C LEU A 473 -6.28 5.93 45.65
N ARG A 474 -6.99 7.05 45.55
CA ARG A 474 -6.72 8.24 46.36
C ARG A 474 -7.82 8.37 47.42
N ILE A 475 -7.43 8.48 48.66
CA ILE A 475 -8.32 8.73 49.80
C ILE A 475 -8.08 10.18 50.22
N ARG A 476 -9.08 11.03 50.07
CA ARG A 476 -9.07 12.39 50.63
C ARG A 476 -9.49 12.31 52.10
N ILE A 477 -8.76 13.02 52.95
CA ILE A 477 -9.23 13.30 54.31
C ILE A 477 -10.05 14.59 54.26
N LEU A 478 -11.30 14.50 54.71
CA LEU A 478 -12.23 15.62 54.80
C LEU A 478 -12.09 16.32 56.15
N ASP A 479 -12.05 17.63 56.04
CA ASP A 479 -11.87 18.61 57.10
C ASP A 479 -12.95 18.53 58.19
N VAL A 480 -12.50 18.56 59.45
CA VAL A 480 -13.33 18.76 60.65
C VAL A 480 -12.70 19.89 61.46
N ASN A 481 -13.51 20.86 61.93
CA ASN A 481 -13.00 22.03 62.64
C ASN A 481 -12.48 21.64 64.05
N ASP A 482 -11.20 21.28 64.13
CA ASP A 482 -10.49 20.62 65.24
C ASP A 482 -9.42 21.53 65.87
N ASN A 483 -8.83 22.44 65.08
CA ASN A 483 -7.86 23.40 65.58
C ASN A 483 -8.53 24.73 65.98
N PRO A 484 -8.18 25.33 67.14
CA PRO A 484 -8.65 26.66 67.50
C PRO A 484 -7.78 27.75 66.82
N PRO A 485 -8.37 28.85 66.32
CA PRO A 485 -7.62 29.92 65.65
C PRO A 485 -6.66 30.64 66.59
N GLU A 486 -5.38 30.72 66.22
CA GLU A 486 -4.32 31.41 66.97
C GLU A 486 -4.12 32.84 66.44
N LEU A 487 -3.72 33.79 67.31
CA LEU A 487 -3.31 35.12 66.83
C LEU A 487 -2.02 35.04 66.00
N ALA A 488 -1.96 35.74 64.87
CA ALA A 488 -0.75 35.81 64.07
C ALA A 488 0.34 36.64 64.77
N THR A 489 1.60 36.21 64.68
CA THR A 489 2.76 37.00 65.13
C THR A 489 2.93 38.28 64.29
N PRO A 490 3.33 39.43 64.89
CA PRO A 490 3.91 39.58 66.22
C PRO A 490 2.90 39.84 67.35
N TYR A 491 3.17 39.26 68.52
CA TYR A 491 2.42 39.50 69.76
C TYR A 491 2.80 40.80 70.49
N GLU A 492 3.64 41.65 69.90
CA GLU A 492 3.99 42.96 70.45
C GLU A 492 3.59 44.08 69.49
N ALA A 493 2.95 45.11 70.05
CA ALA A 493 2.68 46.39 69.39
C ALA A 493 3.14 47.55 70.27
N ALA A 494 3.19 48.76 69.71
CA ALA A 494 3.68 49.94 70.41
C ALA A 494 2.73 51.14 70.23
N VAL A 495 2.59 51.94 71.28
CA VAL A 495 1.71 53.13 71.31
C VAL A 495 2.44 54.33 71.89
N CYS A 496 2.18 55.53 71.37
CA CYS A 496 2.77 56.76 71.86
C CYS A 496 2.18 57.20 73.21
N GLU A 497 3.01 57.80 74.07
CA GLU A 497 2.57 58.39 75.34
C GLU A 497 1.58 59.56 75.17
N ASP A 498 1.61 60.27 74.04
CA ASP A 498 0.67 61.33 73.66
C ASP A 498 -0.51 60.88 72.77
N ALA A 499 -0.68 59.56 72.57
CA ALA A 499 -1.66 59.01 71.64
C ALA A 499 -3.11 59.48 71.94
N LYS A 500 -3.83 59.80 70.87
CA LYS A 500 -5.19 60.33 70.92
C LYS A 500 -6.21 59.19 70.90
N PRO A 501 -7.44 59.35 71.42
CA PRO A 501 -8.50 58.34 71.27
C PRO A 501 -8.84 58.11 69.79
N GLY A 502 -9.14 56.86 69.43
CA GLY A 502 -9.45 56.45 68.06
C GLY A 502 -8.22 56.29 67.15
N GLN A 503 -7.01 56.24 67.71
CA GLN A 503 -5.78 55.98 66.98
C GLN A 503 -5.58 54.46 66.83
N LEU A 504 -5.37 53.99 65.61
CA LEU A 504 -4.98 52.60 65.32
C LEU A 504 -3.60 52.31 65.92
N ILE A 505 -3.49 51.21 66.64
CA ILE A 505 -2.24 50.70 67.22
C ILE A 505 -1.68 49.57 66.35
N GLN A 506 -2.52 48.56 66.07
CA GLN A 506 -2.15 47.36 65.35
C GLN A 506 -3.41 46.76 64.72
N THR A 507 -3.31 46.29 63.47
CA THR A 507 -4.25 45.31 62.92
C THR A 507 -3.72 43.92 63.24
N ILE A 508 -4.53 43.10 63.89
CA ILE A 508 -4.22 41.69 64.17
C ILE A 508 -4.95 40.80 63.18
N SER A 509 -4.24 39.82 62.63
CA SER A 509 -4.80 38.69 61.90
C SER A 509 -4.67 37.43 62.74
N VAL A 510 -5.22 36.32 62.24
CA VAL A 510 -5.16 35.00 62.86
C VAL A 510 -4.58 33.98 61.89
N VAL A 511 -4.10 32.87 62.45
CA VAL A 511 -3.73 31.67 61.71
C VAL A 511 -4.58 30.54 62.28
N ASP A 512 -5.32 29.90 61.38
CA ASP A 512 -5.97 28.62 61.64
C ASP A 512 -5.24 27.53 60.85
N ARG A 513 -5.46 26.25 61.19
CA ARG A 513 -4.83 25.11 60.52
C ARG A 513 -5.81 24.32 59.65
N ASP A 514 -7.10 24.35 60.02
CA ASP A 514 -8.19 23.68 59.31
C ASP A 514 -8.37 24.24 57.88
N GLU A 515 -9.15 23.57 57.03
CA GLU A 515 -9.30 23.93 55.61
C GLU A 515 -9.91 25.35 55.52
N PRO A 516 -9.37 26.28 54.71
CA PRO A 516 -9.98 27.59 54.53
C PRO A 516 -11.32 27.48 53.78
N GLN A 517 -12.39 27.16 54.52
CA GLN A 517 -13.72 26.95 53.98
C GLN A 517 -14.31 28.27 53.44
N SER A 518 -15.02 28.19 52.31
CA SER A 518 -15.54 29.38 51.64
C SER A 518 -16.61 30.09 52.49
N GLY A 519 -16.27 31.30 52.97
CA GLY A 519 -17.12 32.08 53.87
C GLY A 519 -16.82 31.90 55.37
N HIS A 520 -15.80 31.12 55.74
CA HIS A 520 -15.34 30.99 57.13
C HIS A 520 -14.82 32.34 57.67
N ARG A 521 -15.24 32.68 58.87
CA ARG A 521 -15.01 33.98 59.51
C ARG A 521 -14.56 33.84 60.96
N PHE A 522 -13.62 34.66 61.36
CA PHE A 522 -13.19 34.79 62.75
C PHE A 522 -13.90 35.94 63.46
N TYR A 523 -14.28 35.72 64.71
CA TYR A 523 -14.94 36.68 65.58
C TYR A 523 -14.00 37.12 66.70
N PHE A 524 -13.72 38.42 66.74
CA PHE A 524 -12.74 39.02 67.64
C PHE A 524 -13.41 39.71 68.82
N THR A 525 -13.09 39.30 70.05
CA THR A 525 -13.60 39.90 71.28
C THR A 525 -12.50 40.13 72.31
N LEU A 526 -12.70 41.08 73.24
CA LEU A 526 -11.83 41.15 74.43
C LEU A 526 -12.16 39.96 75.34
N ALA A 527 -11.14 39.26 75.82
CA ALA A 527 -11.34 38.14 76.73
C ALA A 527 -12.08 38.58 78.01
N PRO A 528 -12.81 37.69 78.71
CA PRO A 528 -13.62 38.05 79.88
C PRO A 528 -12.87 38.86 80.95
N GLU A 529 -11.59 38.57 81.16
CA GLU A 529 -10.70 39.26 82.11
C GLU A 529 -10.38 40.71 81.72
N ALA A 530 -10.42 41.04 80.42
CA ALA A 530 -10.22 42.39 79.88
C ALA A 530 -11.52 43.17 79.60
N THR A 531 -12.69 42.66 80.00
CA THR A 531 -13.97 43.35 79.81
C THR A 531 -14.07 44.70 80.51
N ASN A 532 -13.26 44.94 81.56
CA ASN A 532 -13.17 46.23 82.25
C ASN A 532 -11.99 47.10 81.76
N ASN A 533 -11.50 46.87 80.53
CA ASN A 533 -10.51 47.71 79.88
C ASN A 533 -11.12 49.09 79.54
N HIS A 534 -10.38 50.17 79.81
CA HIS A 534 -10.77 51.56 79.51
C HIS A 534 -9.66 52.29 78.72
N HIS A 535 -8.78 51.53 78.07
CA HIS A 535 -7.54 52.01 77.45
C HIS A 535 -7.50 51.67 75.96
N PHE A 536 -8.03 50.50 75.59
CA PHE A 536 -8.05 50.00 74.22
C PHE A 536 -9.43 49.45 73.87
N SER A 537 -9.86 49.68 72.63
CA SER A 537 -11.08 49.13 72.04
C SER A 537 -10.73 48.28 70.81
N LEU A 538 -11.33 47.11 70.70
CA LEU A 538 -11.18 46.19 69.58
C LEU A 538 -12.31 46.40 68.56
N LEU A 539 -11.97 46.41 67.27
CA LEU A 539 -12.93 46.53 66.17
C LEU A 539 -12.67 45.42 65.14
N ASP A 540 -13.62 44.50 64.99
CA ASP A 540 -13.66 43.53 63.88
C ASP A 540 -13.85 44.27 62.55
N ILE A 541 -12.91 44.09 61.61
CA ILE A 541 -12.88 44.77 60.29
C ILE A 541 -13.72 44.00 59.25
N GLN A 542 -14.15 42.78 59.58
CA GLN A 542 -14.95 41.87 58.74
C GLN A 542 -14.21 41.25 57.55
N ASP A 543 -12.89 41.36 57.53
CA ASP A 543 -11.97 40.81 56.54
C ASP A 543 -11.05 39.70 57.13
N ASN A 544 -11.52 39.06 58.21
CA ASN A 544 -10.75 38.14 59.06
C ASN A 544 -9.55 38.79 59.79
N THR A 545 -9.57 40.12 59.94
CA THR A 545 -8.68 40.87 60.85
C THR A 545 -9.47 41.77 61.81
N ALA A 546 -8.80 42.22 62.87
CA ALA A 546 -9.33 43.21 63.81
C ALA A 546 -8.34 44.34 64.09
N ALA A 547 -8.86 45.55 64.25
CA ALA A 547 -8.08 46.75 64.57
C ALA A 547 -8.15 47.08 66.06
N VAL A 548 -7.00 47.07 66.72
CA VAL A 548 -6.85 47.55 68.10
C VAL A 548 -6.64 49.06 68.08
N HIS A 549 -7.56 49.80 68.71
CA HIS A 549 -7.54 51.26 68.81
C HIS A 549 -7.38 51.73 70.26
N THR A 550 -6.82 52.93 70.44
CA THR A 550 -6.85 53.66 71.71
C THR A 550 -8.27 54.13 72.08
N GLN A 551 -8.65 54.00 73.35
CA GLN A 551 -9.93 54.51 73.87
C GLN A 551 -9.77 55.73 74.78
N ARG A 552 -8.56 55.95 75.33
CA ARG A 552 -8.21 57.05 76.25
C ARG A 552 -7.32 58.10 75.60
N VAL A 553 -7.21 59.27 76.25
CA VAL A 553 -6.22 60.30 75.91
C VAL A 553 -4.93 60.02 76.69
N GLY A 554 -3.84 59.73 75.99
CA GLY A 554 -2.48 59.60 76.53
C GLY A 554 -2.22 58.43 77.49
N PHE A 555 -0.96 58.04 77.60
CA PHE A 555 -0.48 56.94 78.43
C PHE A 555 0.72 57.40 79.26
N ASN A 556 0.64 57.32 80.60
CA ASN A 556 1.76 57.69 81.45
C ASN A 556 2.77 56.53 81.55
N ARG A 557 3.84 56.63 80.77
CA ARG A 557 4.94 55.66 80.70
C ARG A 557 5.68 55.43 82.02
N GLN A 558 5.52 56.30 83.03
CA GLN A 558 6.07 56.09 84.39
C GLN A 558 5.08 55.43 85.37
N GLU A 559 3.79 55.37 85.04
CA GLU A 559 2.80 54.57 85.78
C GLU A 559 2.73 53.14 85.24
N GLN A 560 2.71 52.98 83.92
CA GLN A 560 2.65 51.69 83.26
C GLN A 560 3.25 51.79 81.83
N ASP A 561 4.36 51.08 81.58
CA ASP A 561 5.05 51.04 80.29
C ASP A 561 4.64 49.85 79.41
N VAL A 562 3.95 48.85 79.97
CA VAL A 562 3.43 47.67 79.26
C VAL A 562 1.99 47.36 79.66
N TYR A 563 1.14 47.19 78.65
CA TYR A 563 -0.22 46.67 78.79
C TYR A 563 -0.32 45.28 78.14
N LEU A 564 -1.09 44.39 78.76
CA LEU A 564 -1.44 43.08 78.20
C LEU A 564 -2.91 43.10 77.80
N LEU A 565 -3.20 42.81 76.54
CA LEU A 565 -4.54 42.81 75.98
C LEU A 565 -4.90 41.38 75.54
N PRO A 566 -5.53 40.56 76.42
CA PRO A 566 -6.02 39.24 76.04
C PRO A 566 -7.26 39.39 75.16
N ILE A 567 -7.19 38.77 73.98
CA ILE A 567 -8.18 38.81 72.90
C ILE A 567 -8.64 37.39 72.66
N LEU A 568 -9.94 37.16 72.85
CA LEU A 568 -10.61 35.91 72.55
C LEU A 568 -11.00 35.92 71.07
N VAL A 569 -10.44 34.99 70.31
CA VAL A 569 -10.80 34.70 68.92
C VAL A 569 -11.67 33.45 68.92
N VAL A 570 -12.78 33.49 68.19
CA VAL A 570 -13.64 32.34 67.91
C VAL A 570 -13.70 32.15 66.40
N ASP A 571 -13.67 30.93 65.91
CA ASP A 571 -13.91 30.62 64.49
C ASP A 571 -15.41 30.65 64.12
N SER A 572 -15.76 30.10 62.95
CA SER A 572 -17.14 29.91 62.49
C SER A 572 -17.50 28.44 62.19
N GLY A 573 -16.66 27.51 62.63
CA GLY A 573 -16.80 26.08 62.36
C GLY A 573 -17.94 25.42 63.13
N PRO A 574 -18.32 24.19 62.73
CA PRO A 574 -19.19 23.32 63.51
C PRO A 574 -18.42 22.11 64.06
N PRO A 575 -18.06 22.06 65.37
CA PRO A 575 -18.32 23.03 66.43
C PRO A 575 -17.35 24.22 66.39
N ALA A 576 -17.79 25.38 66.90
CA ALA A 576 -16.94 26.56 66.90
C ALA A 576 -15.91 26.50 68.04
N LEU A 577 -14.63 26.58 67.72
CA LEU A 577 -13.52 26.59 68.67
C LEU A 577 -13.03 28.02 68.92
N SER A 578 -12.16 28.17 69.93
CA SER A 578 -11.66 29.48 70.33
C SER A 578 -10.33 29.41 71.08
N SER A 579 -9.51 30.45 70.90
CA SER A 579 -8.28 30.65 71.66
C SER A 579 -8.23 32.06 72.27
N THR A 580 -7.40 32.26 73.29
CA THR A 580 -7.13 33.60 73.85
C THR A 580 -5.66 33.94 73.69
N GLY A 581 -5.35 34.69 72.63
CA GLY A 581 -4.02 35.28 72.43
C GLY A 581 -3.87 36.59 73.21
N THR A 582 -2.65 36.95 73.60
CA THR A 582 -2.39 38.20 74.34
C THR A 582 -1.51 39.14 73.53
N LEU A 583 -2.06 40.28 73.10
CA LEU A 583 -1.28 41.36 72.49
C LEU A 583 -0.61 42.20 73.57
N THR A 584 0.71 42.30 73.52
CA THR A 584 1.52 43.12 74.43
C THR A 584 1.69 44.51 73.83
N ILE A 585 1.12 45.54 74.45
CA ILE A 585 1.18 46.93 73.97
C ILE A 585 2.17 47.71 74.83
N ARG A 586 3.31 48.11 74.26
CA ARG A 586 4.35 48.91 74.92
C ARG A 586 4.10 50.40 74.74
N VAL A 587 4.24 51.19 75.81
CA VAL A 587 4.19 52.66 75.75
C VAL A 587 5.58 53.21 75.45
N CYS A 588 5.68 53.98 74.39
CA CYS A 588 6.94 54.52 73.88
C CYS A 588 6.90 56.05 73.78
N GLY A 589 8.05 56.69 73.96
CA GLY A 589 8.21 58.13 73.71
C GLY A 589 8.23 58.41 72.21
N CYS A 590 7.51 59.43 71.78
CA CYS A 590 7.32 59.80 70.38
C CYS A 590 7.69 61.27 70.10
N ASP A 591 7.88 61.60 68.82
CA ASP A 591 8.13 62.98 68.40
C ASP A 591 6.86 63.72 67.95
N SER A 592 7.03 65.00 67.58
CA SER A 592 5.95 65.90 67.14
C SER A 592 5.24 65.48 65.84
N SER A 593 5.67 64.41 65.17
CA SER A 593 4.95 63.78 64.06
C SER A 593 4.10 62.56 64.47
N GLY A 594 4.22 62.12 65.72
CA GLY A 594 3.60 60.88 66.23
C GLY A 594 4.41 59.62 65.93
N ALA A 595 5.67 59.75 65.49
CA ALA A 595 6.55 58.62 65.24
C ALA A 595 7.23 58.15 66.54
N ILE A 596 7.32 56.83 66.73
CA ILE A 596 7.93 56.20 67.91
C ILE A 596 9.46 56.34 67.87
N GLN A 597 10.03 56.96 68.90
CA GLN A 597 11.47 57.17 69.02
C GLN A 597 12.15 56.31 70.09
N SER A 598 11.49 56.00 71.21
CA SER A 598 12.09 55.11 72.23
C SER A 598 11.08 54.29 73.04
N CYS A 599 11.17 52.97 72.94
CA CYS A 599 10.41 52.02 73.76
C CYS A 599 11.17 51.51 74.98
N ASN A 600 12.52 51.53 74.97
CA ASN A 600 13.33 51.05 76.10
C ASN A 600 13.05 51.87 77.36
N SER A 601 12.45 51.24 78.38
CA SER A 601 12.49 51.75 79.75
C SER A 601 13.92 51.57 80.28
N THR A 602 14.43 52.55 81.03
CA THR A 602 15.75 52.43 81.70
C THR A 602 15.61 51.57 82.94
N ALA A 603 15.35 50.27 82.74
CA ALA A 603 15.52 49.27 83.77
C ALA A 603 16.94 49.40 84.33
N TYR A 604 17.05 49.62 85.64
CA TYR A 604 18.34 49.75 86.31
C TYR A 604 18.94 48.35 86.48
N VAL A 605 19.38 47.76 85.36
CA VAL A 605 20.01 46.45 85.33
C VAL A 605 21.29 46.52 86.15
N VAL A 606 21.21 46.05 87.38
CA VAL A 606 22.40 45.71 88.17
C VAL A 606 23.16 44.69 87.34
N SER A 607 24.27 45.12 86.76
CA SER A 607 25.17 44.25 86.03
C SER A 607 25.81 43.28 87.01
N ALA A 608 25.12 42.16 87.24
CA ALA A 608 25.63 40.99 87.91
C ALA A 608 26.78 40.43 87.08
N THR A 609 27.97 41.01 87.27
CA THR A 609 29.21 40.59 86.64
C THR A 609 29.54 39.19 87.14
N LEU A 610 29.06 38.20 86.39
CA LEU A 610 29.38 36.78 86.58
C LEU A 610 30.89 36.67 86.75
N SER A 611 31.31 36.17 87.92
CA SER A 611 32.73 36.09 88.24
C SER A 611 33.44 35.21 87.20
N PRO A 612 34.75 35.39 86.95
CA PRO A 612 35.47 34.59 85.96
C PRO A 612 35.28 33.07 86.14
N GLY A 613 35.12 32.61 87.38
CA GLY A 613 34.80 31.21 87.69
C GLY A 613 33.44 30.73 87.16
N ALA A 614 32.43 31.59 87.07
CA ALA A 614 31.11 31.22 86.53
C ALA A 614 31.12 31.12 84.99
N LEU A 615 31.87 31.99 84.31
CA LEU A 615 32.10 31.88 82.87
C LEU A 615 32.93 30.62 82.53
N ILE A 616 33.96 30.32 83.35
CA ILE A 616 34.73 29.07 83.22
C ILE A 616 33.83 27.85 83.48
N ALA A 617 32.95 27.88 84.48
CA ALA A 617 32.01 26.79 84.75
C ALA A 617 31.03 26.56 83.60
N LEU A 618 30.49 27.62 82.98
CA LEU A 618 29.65 27.50 81.78
C LEU A 618 30.42 26.91 80.59
N LEU A 619 31.65 27.38 80.32
CA LEU A 619 32.51 26.82 79.28
C LEU A 619 32.83 25.34 79.52
N VAL A 620 33.08 24.95 80.77
CA VAL A 620 33.30 23.55 81.16
C VAL A 620 32.03 22.72 80.98
N CYS A 621 30.85 23.22 81.35
CA CYS A 621 29.58 22.52 81.10
C CYS A 621 29.29 22.34 79.59
N VAL A 622 29.57 23.35 78.76
CA VAL A 622 29.44 23.25 77.30
C VAL A 622 30.44 22.24 76.72
N LEU A 623 31.70 22.26 77.18
CA LEU A 623 32.69 21.25 76.78
C LEU A 623 32.29 19.83 77.19
N ILE A 624 31.75 19.64 78.40
CA ILE A 624 31.22 18.35 78.86
C ILE A 624 30.05 17.90 77.96
N LEU A 625 29.11 18.78 77.62
CA LEU A 625 28.00 18.47 76.71
C LEU A 625 28.50 18.09 75.31
N VAL A 626 29.46 18.82 74.74
CA VAL A 626 30.05 18.48 73.43
C VAL A 626 30.76 17.12 73.47
N VAL A 627 31.53 16.82 74.52
CA VAL A 627 32.14 15.50 74.71
C VAL A 627 31.07 14.41 74.85
N LEU A 628 29.99 14.66 75.58
CA LEU A 628 28.90 13.70 75.79
C LEU A 628 28.13 13.41 74.48
N VAL A 629 27.88 14.43 73.65
CA VAL A 629 27.32 14.27 72.29
C VAL A 629 28.26 13.48 71.37
N LEU A 630 29.56 13.76 71.39
CA LEU A 630 30.56 12.98 70.63
C LEU A 630 30.65 11.52 71.12
N LEU A 631 30.46 11.28 72.41
CA LEU A 631 30.44 9.94 73.01
C LEU A 631 29.16 9.17 72.63
N ILE A 632 28.01 9.85 72.58
CA ILE A 632 26.76 9.28 72.02
C ILE A 632 26.92 8.94 70.53
N LEU A 633 27.51 9.84 69.72
CA LEU A 633 27.72 9.60 68.29
C LEU A 633 28.70 8.44 68.01
N THR A 634 29.75 8.30 68.82
CA THR A 634 30.70 7.19 68.70
C THR A 634 30.12 5.85 69.20
N LEU A 635 29.32 5.84 70.28
CA LEU A 635 28.55 4.66 70.68
C LEU A 635 27.52 4.25 69.62
N LYS A 636 26.78 5.20 69.04
CA LYS A 636 25.80 4.93 67.98
C LYS A 636 26.45 4.41 66.69
N ARG A 637 27.71 4.79 66.42
CA ARG A 637 28.54 4.20 65.35
C ARG A 637 29.01 2.79 65.70
N HIS A 638 29.46 2.54 66.93
CA HIS A 638 29.97 1.24 67.38
C HIS A 638 28.88 0.16 67.51
N HIS A 639 27.62 0.55 67.71
CA HIS A 639 26.48 -0.39 67.75
C HIS A 639 26.00 -0.82 66.33
N LYS A 640 26.62 -0.32 65.25
CA LYS A 640 26.28 -0.68 63.86
C LYS A 640 27.47 -1.30 63.09
N SER A 641 28.46 -1.84 63.80
CA SER A 641 29.69 -2.39 63.21
C SER A 641 30.16 -3.68 63.90
N HIS A 642 29.29 -4.69 63.98
CA HIS A 642 29.62 -6.00 64.53
C HIS A 642 28.86 -7.11 63.77
N LEU A 643 29.57 -7.81 62.87
CA LEU A 643 29.10 -8.78 61.86
C LEU A 643 28.25 -8.14 60.74
N THR A 644 28.58 -8.19 59.44
CA THR A 644 29.72 -8.76 58.66
C THR A 644 29.86 -10.30 58.63
N SER A 645 30.30 -10.89 57.51
CA SER A 645 30.77 -10.27 56.24
C SER A 645 29.62 -10.12 55.22
N GLU A 646 29.52 -10.68 54.01
CA GLU A 646 30.31 -11.52 53.09
C GLU A 646 29.74 -11.17 51.68
N ASP A 647 30.42 -10.82 50.58
CA ASP A 647 31.82 -10.59 50.15
C ASP A 647 31.76 -9.63 48.89
N ASP A 648 32.74 -8.89 48.36
CA ASP A 648 33.98 -8.25 48.85
C ASP A 648 34.53 -7.20 47.81
N GLU A 649 35.62 -6.49 48.18
CA GLU A 649 36.77 -5.89 47.44
C GLU A 649 36.77 -5.63 45.89
N ASP A 650 37.50 -4.67 45.28
CA ASP A 650 38.34 -3.52 45.74
C ASP A 650 38.35 -2.44 44.60
N MET A 651 38.10 -1.14 44.82
CA MET A 651 38.99 -0.05 45.30
C MET A 651 40.10 0.46 44.32
N ARG A 652 40.21 1.82 44.26
CA ARG A 652 41.34 2.70 43.82
C ARG A 652 41.23 3.34 42.41
N ASP A 653 41.79 4.54 42.16
CA ASP A 653 42.62 5.43 43.01
C ASP A 653 42.34 6.95 42.82
N ASN A 654 43.04 7.79 43.59
CA ASN A 654 42.94 9.26 43.59
C ASN A 654 43.93 9.95 42.62
N VAL A 655 43.67 11.21 42.22
CA VAL A 655 44.68 12.30 42.16
C VAL A 655 44.03 13.69 41.88
N ILE A 656 44.75 14.78 42.19
CA ILE A 656 44.28 16.18 42.19
C ILE A 656 45.24 17.08 41.39
N LYS A 657 44.76 17.94 40.46
CA LYS A 657 45.02 19.41 40.46
C LYS A 657 44.35 20.27 39.38
N TYR A 658 44.33 21.58 39.66
CA TYR A 658 43.93 22.71 38.80
C TYR A 658 44.99 23.10 37.77
N ASN A 659 44.51 23.54 36.59
CA ASN A 659 44.91 24.68 35.72
C ASN A 659 44.54 24.32 34.25
N ASP A 660 43.91 25.15 33.42
CA ASP A 660 44.26 26.51 33.02
C ASP A 660 43.08 27.29 32.38
N GLU A 661 43.33 28.57 32.07
CA GLU A 661 42.61 29.51 31.18
C GLU A 661 41.10 29.79 31.40
N GLY A 662 40.78 31.08 31.51
CA GLY A 662 39.42 31.61 31.51
C GLY A 662 39.38 33.02 30.91
N GLY A 663 38.22 33.38 30.36
CA GLY A 663 37.94 34.65 29.66
C GLY A 663 36.87 34.42 28.58
N GLY A 664 35.93 35.34 28.32
CA GLY A 664 35.69 36.63 28.97
C GLY A 664 34.25 37.11 28.72
N GLU A 665 33.94 38.33 29.16
CA GLU A 665 32.62 38.97 29.00
C GLU A 665 32.52 39.80 27.72
N GLN A 666 31.30 39.94 27.17
CA GLN A 666 30.84 41.01 26.25
C GLN A 666 31.51 41.03 24.84
N ASP A 667 30.87 41.52 23.76
CA ASP A 667 29.62 42.29 23.61
C ASP A 667 29.00 42.10 22.21
N THR A 668 27.66 42.22 22.07
CA THR A 668 26.87 42.64 20.85
C THR A 668 27.10 41.94 19.47
N GLU A 669 26.18 41.86 18.50
CA GLU A 669 24.93 42.59 18.17
C GLU A 669 23.75 41.64 17.82
N ALA A 670 22.60 42.23 17.48
CA ALA A 670 21.28 41.58 17.39
C ALA A 670 20.97 40.84 16.07
N TYR A 671 20.06 39.86 16.17
CA TYR A 671 19.05 39.58 15.16
C TYR A 671 17.66 39.60 15.79
N ASP A 672 16.68 40.17 15.08
CA ASP A 672 15.30 40.33 15.55
C ASP A 672 14.48 39.04 15.32
N MET A 673 13.67 38.67 16.31
CA MET A 673 12.78 37.50 16.33
C MET A 673 11.29 37.88 16.44
N SER A 674 10.94 39.14 16.19
CA SER A 674 9.58 39.69 16.25
C SER A 674 8.55 39.09 15.27
N ALA A 675 8.94 38.10 14.46
CA ALA A 675 8.14 37.55 13.35
C ALA A 675 7.36 36.24 13.65
N LEU A 676 7.47 35.64 14.84
CA LEU A 676 6.87 34.31 15.14
C LEU A 676 6.02 34.23 16.42
N ARG A 677 5.34 35.33 16.81
CA ARG A 677 4.25 35.28 17.81
C ARG A 677 3.07 36.23 17.49
N SER A 678 2.24 35.83 16.53
CA SER A 678 0.84 36.27 16.48
C SER A 678 -0.06 35.29 15.74
N LEU A 679 -0.85 34.53 16.48
CA LEU A 679 -2.19 34.04 16.13
C LEU A 679 -2.82 33.41 17.38
N TYR A 680 -4.13 33.61 17.56
CA TYR A 680 -4.92 33.18 18.72
C TYR A 680 -4.53 33.81 20.08
N ASP A 681 -4.95 35.06 20.25
CA ASP A 681 -5.59 35.49 21.50
C ASP A 681 -6.89 36.22 21.13
N PHE A 682 -7.96 36.03 21.92
CA PHE A 682 -9.31 36.55 21.63
C PHE A 682 -9.69 37.60 22.67
N SER A 683 -9.60 38.88 22.30
CA SER A 683 -9.91 39.98 23.20
C SER A 683 -11.38 40.01 23.61
N GLU A 684 -11.65 39.98 24.91
CA GLU A 684 -12.98 40.23 25.47
C GLU A 684 -13.51 41.63 25.06
N ILE A 685 -14.80 41.71 24.71
CA ILE A 685 -15.54 42.97 24.70
C ILE A 685 -16.56 42.95 25.82
N LYS A 686 -16.46 43.95 26.70
CA LYS A 686 -17.23 44.06 27.95
C LYS A 686 -18.74 44.13 27.70
N ALA A 687 -19.49 43.46 28.56
CA ALA A 687 -20.90 43.75 28.75
C ALA A 687 -21.11 45.18 29.28
N GLY A 688 -22.19 45.83 28.84
CA GLY A 688 -22.67 47.11 29.34
C GLY A 688 -24.10 46.97 29.86
N ASP A 689 -24.43 47.71 30.93
CA ASP A 689 -25.71 47.68 31.64
C ASP A 689 -26.87 48.29 30.80
N GLY A 690 -28.14 47.94 31.09
CA GLY A 690 -29.26 48.49 30.31
C GLY A 690 -30.73 48.07 30.53
N GLY A 691 -31.05 47.05 31.34
CA GLY A 691 -32.40 46.81 31.89
C GLY A 691 -33.61 46.44 30.98
N GLY A 692 -34.64 45.82 31.58
CA GLY A 692 -36.02 45.76 31.03
C GLY A 692 -36.65 44.36 30.85
N GLY A 693 -37.55 43.98 31.76
CA GLY A 693 -38.64 43.01 31.51
C GLY A 693 -40.01 43.71 31.65
N PRO A 694 -41.15 43.00 31.76
CA PRO A 694 -41.38 41.55 31.74
C PRO A 694 -42.46 41.10 30.71
N GLY A 695 -42.80 39.80 30.65
CA GLY A 695 -43.96 39.29 29.90
C GLY A 695 -44.24 37.80 30.12
N GLU A 696 -45.52 37.42 30.20
CA GLU A 696 -46.01 36.06 30.51
C GLU A 696 -46.53 35.31 29.26
N GLY A 697 -46.65 33.98 29.35
CA GLY A 697 -47.75 33.24 28.69
C GLY A 697 -47.40 32.07 27.75
N GLY A 698 -47.86 30.87 28.12
CA GLY A 698 -48.39 29.87 27.16
C GLY A 698 -49.93 29.87 27.20
N PRO A 699 -50.65 28.90 26.59
CA PRO A 699 -50.22 27.70 25.85
C PRO A 699 -50.68 27.67 24.36
N GLY A 700 -50.39 26.60 23.62
CA GLY A 700 -50.65 26.51 22.16
C GLY A 700 -51.76 25.54 21.70
N ARG A 701 -51.97 25.47 20.37
CA ARG A 701 -52.71 24.40 19.66
C ARG A 701 -52.38 24.37 18.15
N ASN A 702 -52.48 23.19 17.53
CA ASN A 702 -52.03 22.89 16.15
C ASN A 702 -53.12 23.19 15.09
N PRO A 703 -52.81 23.16 13.77
CA PRO A 703 -52.89 21.88 13.04
C PRO A 703 -51.78 21.61 12.00
N ALA A 704 -51.73 20.35 11.54
CA ALA A 704 -50.70 19.70 10.71
C ALA A 704 -50.48 20.21 9.27
N SER A 705 -49.29 19.89 8.73
CA SER A 705 -49.15 19.07 7.50
C SER A 705 -47.71 18.57 7.26
N GLU A 706 -47.61 17.48 6.48
CA GLU A 706 -46.46 16.98 5.70
C GLU A 706 -45.22 16.37 6.41
N LEU A 707 -44.54 15.49 5.66
CA LEU A 707 -43.36 14.72 6.07
C LEU A 707 -42.08 15.48 5.70
N HIS A 708 -41.06 15.44 6.54
CA HIS A 708 -39.68 15.69 6.13
C HIS A 708 -38.72 14.63 6.70
N ALA A 709 -37.72 14.27 5.90
CA ALA A 709 -36.67 13.32 6.25
C ALA A 709 -35.61 13.96 7.17
N LEU A 710 -34.79 13.11 7.79
CA LEU A 710 -33.63 13.53 8.57
C LEU A 710 -32.63 14.31 7.69
N PRO A 711 -32.10 15.46 8.14
CA PRO A 711 -31.05 16.17 7.42
C PRO A 711 -29.77 15.33 7.31
N GLN A 712 -29.09 15.44 6.17
CA GLN A 712 -27.75 14.88 5.96
C GLN A 712 -26.75 15.51 6.94
N TRP A 713 -25.75 14.76 7.38
CA TRP A 713 -24.59 15.35 8.04
C TRP A 713 -23.87 16.29 7.06
N VAL A 714 -23.85 17.58 7.42
CA VAL A 714 -23.18 18.62 6.64
C VAL A 714 -21.67 18.44 6.75
N GLN A 715 -20.99 18.50 5.61
CA GLN A 715 -19.53 18.40 5.51
C GLN A 715 -18.86 19.56 6.27
N SER A 716 -17.72 19.28 6.91
CA SER A 716 -16.87 20.30 7.53
C SER A 716 -16.48 21.37 6.50
N PRO A 717 -16.40 22.66 6.88
CA PRO A 717 -16.17 23.75 5.93
C PRO A 717 -14.80 23.64 5.25
N ASP A 718 -14.76 24.00 3.97
CA ASP A 718 -13.53 24.09 3.19
C ASP A 718 -12.52 25.05 3.84
N LEU A 719 -11.25 24.62 3.89
CA LEU A 719 -10.13 25.52 4.18
C LEU A 719 -9.95 26.47 3.00
N ASP A 720 -9.99 27.78 3.25
CA ASP A 720 -9.78 28.78 2.20
C ASP A 720 -8.30 28.84 1.77
N PHE A 721 -7.97 28.05 0.75
CA PHE A 721 -6.65 27.99 0.13
C PHE A 721 -6.29 29.24 -0.69
N SER A 722 -7.16 30.26 -0.82
CA SER A 722 -6.84 31.48 -1.59
C SER A 722 -5.58 32.19 -1.08
N VAL A 723 -5.42 32.28 0.25
CA VAL A 723 -4.26 32.89 0.92
C VAL A 723 -2.95 32.18 0.55
N PHE A 724 -2.98 30.85 0.44
CA PHE A 724 -1.83 30.07 -0.03
C PHE A 724 -1.62 30.16 -1.53
N ARG A 725 -2.71 30.25 -2.33
CA ARG A 725 -2.62 30.39 -3.78
C ARG A 725 -1.87 31.66 -4.18
N ASP A 726 -2.21 32.81 -3.59
CA ASP A 726 -1.54 34.08 -3.86
C ASP A 726 -0.08 34.08 -3.38
N TYR A 727 0.20 33.45 -2.22
CA TYR A 727 1.56 33.25 -1.74
C TYR A 727 2.41 32.41 -2.71
N ILE A 728 1.86 31.29 -3.20
CA ILE A 728 2.53 30.39 -4.14
C ILE A 728 2.74 31.08 -5.49
N CYS A 729 1.70 31.72 -6.06
CA CYS A 729 1.82 32.48 -7.31
C CYS A 729 2.92 33.54 -7.21
N ARG A 730 2.92 34.36 -6.14
CA ARG A 730 3.95 35.40 -5.96
C ARG A 730 5.35 34.83 -5.70
N LYS A 731 5.46 33.59 -5.21
CA LYS A 731 6.74 32.88 -5.07
C LYS A 731 7.23 32.25 -6.38
N VAL A 732 6.31 31.80 -7.23
CA VAL A 732 6.63 31.36 -8.60
C VAL A 732 7.10 32.55 -9.44
N GLU A 733 6.40 33.69 -9.39
CA GLU A 733 6.83 34.93 -10.07
C GLU A 733 8.20 35.41 -9.60
N GLN A 734 8.45 35.45 -8.28
CA GLN A 734 9.79 35.79 -7.74
C GLN A 734 10.90 34.82 -8.20
N ALA A 735 10.56 33.59 -8.57
CA ALA A 735 11.51 32.61 -9.13
C ALA A 735 11.57 32.63 -10.67
N ASP A 736 10.58 33.20 -11.37
CA ASP A 736 10.64 33.50 -12.81
C ASP A 736 11.53 34.72 -13.11
N GLU A 737 11.66 35.66 -12.16
CA GLU A 737 12.53 36.84 -12.27
C GLU A 737 14.00 36.57 -11.89
N ASP A 738 14.30 35.55 -11.09
CA ASP A 738 15.68 35.23 -10.67
C ASP A 738 16.43 34.35 -11.70
N LEU A 739 17.16 35.02 -12.59
CA LEU A 739 18.00 34.38 -13.62
C LEU A 739 19.28 33.72 -13.07
N SER A 740 19.56 33.77 -11.76
CA SER A 740 20.77 33.18 -11.17
C SER A 740 20.62 31.72 -10.74
N VAL A 741 19.39 31.21 -10.65
CA VAL A 741 19.09 29.86 -10.16
C VAL A 741 18.83 28.90 -11.34
N PRO A 742 19.62 27.81 -11.51
CA PRO A 742 19.37 26.82 -12.56
C PRO A 742 18.12 25.99 -12.26
N PRO A 743 17.42 25.47 -13.29
CA PRO A 743 16.26 24.61 -13.10
C PRO A 743 16.64 23.29 -12.40
N TYR A 744 15.72 22.77 -11.59
CA TYR A 744 15.86 21.50 -10.86
C TYR A 744 15.69 20.29 -11.80
N ASP A 745 16.72 20.02 -12.62
CA ASP A 745 17.01 18.67 -13.12
C ASP A 745 18.51 18.53 -13.47
N SER A 746 19.35 18.53 -12.42
CA SER A 746 20.80 18.37 -12.54
C SER A 746 21.20 16.91 -12.35
N PHE A 747 21.36 16.19 -13.47
CA PHE A 747 21.91 14.83 -13.52
C PHE A 747 23.11 14.64 -12.56
N GLN A 748 22.92 13.87 -11.49
CA GLN A 748 24.02 13.30 -10.70
C GLN A 748 24.01 11.78 -10.81
N THR A 749 25.02 11.25 -11.49
CA THR A 749 25.23 9.82 -11.66
C THR A 749 25.75 9.20 -10.37
N TYR A 750 24.90 8.43 -9.69
CA TYR A 750 25.32 7.44 -8.69
C TYR A 750 24.87 6.06 -9.15
N ALA A 751 25.70 5.06 -8.86
CA ALA A 751 25.48 3.67 -9.27
C ALA A 751 25.16 2.80 -8.05
N PHE A 752 24.57 1.64 -8.33
CA PHE A 752 24.27 0.55 -7.38
C PHE A 752 23.01 0.76 -6.52
N GLU A 753 21.86 0.32 -7.05
CA GLU A 753 20.67 0.02 -6.25
C GLU A 753 20.65 -1.47 -5.86
N GLY A 754 20.11 -1.77 -4.67
CA GLY A 754 19.94 -3.13 -4.16
C GLY A 754 18.69 -3.82 -4.72
N SER A 755 18.66 -5.15 -4.63
CA SER A 755 17.70 -6.02 -5.32
C SER A 755 16.32 -6.17 -4.66
N ASP A 756 15.77 -5.11 -4.05
CA ASP A 756 14.51 -5.15 -3.28
C ASP A 756 13.64 -3.90 -3.50
N SER A 757 13.08 -3.74 -4.70
CA SER A 757 12.04 -2.73 -4.99
C SER A 757 11.06 -3.23 -6.07
N PRO A 758 9.73 -3.16 -5.86
CA PRO A 758 8.73 -3.71 -6.79
C PRO A 758 8.24 -2.72 -7.87
N VAL A 759 8.93 -1.59 -8.07
CA VAL A 759 8.51 -0.54 -9.03
C VAL A 759 9.31 -0.68 -10.33
N PRO A 760 8.65 -0.72 -11.52
CA PRO A 760 9.36 -0.84 -12.80
C PRO A 760 10.24 0.39 -13.09
N SER A 761 11.49 0.12 -13.47
CA SER A 761 12.47 1.17 -13.78
C SER A 761 12.09 1.94 -15.06
N LEU A 762 12.24 3.27 -15.04
CA LEU A 762 12.04 4.16 -16.19
C LEU A 762 13.02 3.92 -17.36
N SER A 763 13.94 2.96 -17.23
CA SER A 763 14.89 2.56 -18.29
C SER A 763 14.29 1.63 -19.36
N SER A 764 13.05 1.14 -19.21
CA SER A 764 12.45 0.18 -20.14
C SER A 764 11.60 0.77 -21.29
N ILE A 765 11.75 2.06 -21.62
CA ILE A 765 11.09 2.67 -22.80
C ILE A 765 11.89 2.31 -24.07
N ASN A 766 11.67 1.09 -24.58
CA ASN A 766 12.17 0.70 -25.90
C ASN A 766 11.37 1.41 -27.00
N THR A 767 12.08 2.08 -27.91
CA THR A 767 11.48 2.94 -28.95
C THR A 767 10.94 2.14 -30.13
N TRP A 768 9.64 1.83 -30.13
CA TRP A 768 8.90 1.44 -31.35
C TRP A 768 7.58 2.22 -31.49
N SER A 769 7.67 3.41 -32.10
CA SER A 769 6.57 4.02 -32.83
C SER A 769 7.13 4.92 -33.94
N SER A 770 7.08 4.44 -35.18
CA SER A 770 7.42 5.23 -36.36
C SER A 770 6.16 5.95 -36.87
N GLY A 771 5.79 7.10 -36.29
CA GLY A 771 4.51 7.70 -36.67
C GLY A 771 4.01 9.01 -36.03
N SER A 772 4.84 9.87 -35.43
CA SER A 772 4.46 11.29 -35.20
C SER A 772 5.65 12.19 -34.86
N GLU A 773 5.64 13.43 -35.38
CA GLU A 773 6.50 14.49 -34.86
C GLU A 773 5.99 14.90 -33.46
N GLN A 774 6.86 14.87 -32.44
CA GLN A 774 6.51 15.38 -31.11
C GLN A 774 6.74 16.90 -31.07
N ASP A 775 5.66 17.67 -31.20
CA ASP A 775 5.73 19.13 -31.11
C ASP A 775 5.83 19.59 -29.65
N PHE A 776 7.01 20.09 -29.27
CA PHE A 776 7.30 20.66 -27.96
C PHE A 776 7.06 22.19 -27.88
N SER A 777 6.46 22.81 -28.90
CA SER A 777 6.17 24.26 -28.95
C SER A 777 5.37 24.76 -27.74
N TYR A 778 4.50 23.92 -27.18
CA TYR A 778 3.66 24.23 -26.01
C TYR A 778 4.46 24.64 -24.77
N LEU A 779 5.71 24.17 -24.63
CA LEU A 779 6.60 24.55 -23.53
C LEU A 779 6.90 26.06 -23.51
N GLY A 780 6.85 26.74 -24.66
CA GLY A 780 6.97 28.20 -24.74
C GLY A 780 5.84 28.97 -24.04
N GLY A 781 4.70 28.31 -23.78
CA GLY A 781 3.58 28.84 -23.00
C GLY A 781 3.71 28.66 -21.48
N TRP A 782 4.68 27.86 -21.00
CA TRP A 782 4.83 27.54 -19.57
C TRP A 782 5.65 28.58 -18.78
N GLY A 783 6.09 29.66 -19.43
CA GLY A 783 6.79 30.78 -18.80
C GLY A 783 8.07 31.19 -19.56
N PRO A 784 8.67 32.36 -19.24
CA PRO A 784 9.88 32.83 -19.90
C PRO A 784 11.04 31.83 -19.83
N ARG A 785 11.20 31.15 -18.68
CA ARG A 785 12.27 30.19 -18.40
C ARG A 785 12.32 29.01 -19.38
N PHE A 786 11.17 28.54 -19.86
CA PHE A 786 11.09 27.36 -20.76
C PHE A 786 11.36 27.68 -22.24
N ARG A 787 11.48 28.96 -22.62
CA ARG A 787 11.66 29.35 -24.04
C ARG A 787 12.97 28.87 -24.66
N GLN A 788 14.06 28.78 -23.90
CA GLN A 788 15.31 28.20 -24.42
C GLN A 788 15.18 26.70 -24.67
N LEU A 789 14.44 25.97 -23.82
CA LEU A 789 14.19 24.55 -24.00
C LEU A 789 13.29 24.31 -25.23
N ALA A 790 12.22 25.09 -25.37
CA ALA A 790 11.35 25.05 -26.56
C ALA A 790 12.13 25.39 -27.85
N ALA A 791 13.03 26.38 -27.82
CA ALA A 791 13.88 26.74 -28.96
C ALA A 791 14.91 25.65 -29.32
N LEU A 792 15.46 24.94 -28.33
CA LEU A 792 16.37 23.81 -28.56
C LEU A 792 15.68 22.66 -29.31
N TYR A 793 14.44 22.32 -28.94
CA TYR A 793 13.67 21.28 -29.63
C TYR A 793 13.08 21.73 -30.98
N ALA A 794 12.71 23.01 -31.11
CA ALA A 794 12.28 23.58 -32.40
C ALA A 794 13.43 23.74 -33.42
N GLY A 795 14.69 23.71 -32.98
CA GLY A 795 15.89 23.97 -33.80
C GLY A 795 16.30 22.88 -34.80
N ARG A 796 15.47 21.85 -35.04
CA ARG A 796 15.72 20.77 -36.01
C ARG A 796 14.71 20.75 -37.16
N ARG A 797 14.68 21.83 -37.94
CA ARG A 797 14.38 21.75 -39.38
C ARG A 797 15.61 22.19 -40.15
N GLY A 798 16.08 21.33 -41.05
CA GLY A 798 17.10 21.69 -42.03
C GLY A 798 16.45 22.33 -43.25
N ASP A 799 17.20 23.23 -43.89
CA ASP A 799 17.02 23.53 -45.31
C ASP A 799 17.59 22.36 -46.16
N GLU A 800 17.60 22.51 -47.50
CA GLU A 800 17.76 21.46 -48.53
C GLU A 800 16.47 20.60 -48.74
N ASP A 801 15.87 20.55 -49.94
CA ASP A 801 16.14 21.35 -51.15
C ASP A 801 14.91 21.45 -52.08
N SER A 802 14.99 22.29 -53.11
CA SER A 802 13.90 22.54 -54.08
C SER A 802 14.16 21.96 -55.47
N GLU A 803 13.15 21.42 -56.15
CA GLU A 803 13.14 21.33 -57.63
C GLU A 803 11.73 21.31 -58.23
N GLU A 804 11.60 21.58 -59.54
CA GLU A 804 10.35 21.90 -60.25
C GLU A 804 9.77 20.72 -61.05
N SER A 805 8.44 20.50 -61.00
CA SER A 805 7.55 20.34 -62.19
C SER A 805 6.06 20.22 -61.84
#